data_AF-A0A2D6L6U0-F1
#
_entry.id   AF-A0A2D6L6U0-F1
#
_cell.length_a   1.000
_cell.length_b   1.000
_cell.length_c   1.000
_cell.angle_alpha   90.00
_cell.angle_beta   90.00
_cell.angle_gamma   90.00
#
_symmetry.space_group_name_H-M   'P 1'
#
loop_
_entity.id
_entity.type
_entity.pdbx_description
1 polymer ?
#
loop_
_entity_poly.entity_id
_entity_poly.type
_entity_poly.pdbx_seq_one_letter_code
_entity_poly.pdbx_strand_id
1 'polypeptide(L)'
;MMKIVTMNHLSTYTKKLSSLASRRLARIFIGGVLGLIFLLAGNVAHANVENHQYPKVANVFLEWKLTRVQADALSKWDVVVLDMEVQNHSRDLMKRMRKKNPDIVILAYITSQEIRRDATTLQHSSPLRYKLNNSIHKDWWLTDQHGKQLSWWPGTRLLNVTNGAGNNNANQKWNDFLPQFVSDNILSNGLWDGIFYDNSWDNISYFMPNGTDLNRDGKLDTQRPHNDNQWRDGMVKIFQKTKHLHPDKIIVANGGHVYAPHVNGALYEHFDDDSFAHGLNKTKDVETKSLQPTVSILNSNVQNSGFLQDYRHMRFGLTSTLLTDGYYSFDNGDATHAEAWYYDEYDVVLGNPKSEAKKDFVEHNTISSGVWKREFANGVAIVNATASFKNIDLGGEFESIRGRQDPQHNNGRIVESIKLASNDGKILLRPLGEVKDVSYANGAFVRIYSTDGVKKRNGFFAYNQTILGGTQLLTTDLDGDGFDDVLTAENGLIKAFSHGTQLRGVMEPFIGYEGELSIAITDFNSDGTKDIVVGRVSGAPEYRIYERFGKEIGVVKRVPNVPRNIGINIAASESRIIIGTGKGAIPRVHVLDKNGSRIHSWIPYTRYFRGGVYVAVGNIDDDVSNEIITGTGIGGGPHVKIFSNTGTFKNEYFVGSIHNSRGVKVHLSDIDSDNKLELITLSNDVFTRASQ
;
A
#
# COMPACT_ATOMS: atom_id res chain seq x y z
N MET A 1 -9.97 -35.85 -60.33
CA MET A 1 -11.36 -36.24 -60.02
C MET A 1 -11.82 -35.37 -58.85
N MET A 2 -12.35 -34.15 -59.13
CA MET A 2 -13.78 -33.74 -59.14
C MET A 2 -14.40 -33.72 -57.72
N LYS A 3 -14.99 -32.66 -57.15
CA LYS A 3 -15.61 -31.37 -57.60
C LYS A 3 -15.51 -30.34 -56.44
N ILE A 4 -15.16 -29.05 -56.62
CA ILE A 4 -15.94 -27.88 -57.14
C ILE A 4 -16.98 -27.36 -56.11
N VAL A 5 -16.72 -26.25 -55.38
CA VAL A 5 -17.09 -24.81 -55.59
C VAL A 5 -18.36 -24.36 -54.82
N THR A 6 -18.23 -23.21 -54.18
CA THR A 6 -19.19 -22.32 -53.49
C THR A 6 -20.28 -21.72 -54.39
N MET A 7 -21.42 -21.27 -53.85
CA MET A 7 -22.02 -19.93 -54.11
C MET A 7 -23.48 -19.74 -53.64
N ASN A 8 -23.69 -18.65 -52.87
CA ASN A 8 -24.60 -17.50 -53.07
C ASN A 8 -26.10 -17.61 -53.44
N HIS A 9 -26.88 -16.76 -52.73
CA HIS A 9 -27.69 -15.60 -53.20
C HIS A 9 -29.23 -15.56 -52.98
N LEU A 10 -29.65 -14.38 -52.48
CA LEU A 10 -30.83 -13.53 -52.82
C LEU A 10 -32.21 -13.71 -52.13
N SER A 11 -32.50 -12.75 -51.22
CA SER A 11 -33.60 -11.75 -51.23
C SER A 11 -35.07 -12.17 -51.47
N THR A 12 -35.98 -11.76 -50.58
CA THR A 12 -37.27 -11.11 -50.97
C THR A 12 -38.05 -10.43 -49.81
N TYR A 13 -38.34 -9.13 -50.03
CA TYR A 13 -39.58 -8.35 -49.82
C TYR A 13 -40.13 -7.87 -48.45
N THR A 14 -40.63 -6.64 -48.55
CA THR A 14 -41.09 -5.62 -47.59
C THR A 14 -42.62 -5.45 -47.58
N LYS A 15 -43.23 -4.98 -46.46
CA LYS A 15 -44.17 -3.82 -46.45
C LYS A 15 -44.68 -3.41 -45.04
N LYS A 16 -44.75 -2.08 -44.86
CA LYS A 16 -45.17 -1.24 -43.71
C LYS A 16 -46.70 -1.08 -43.60
N LEU A 17 -47.18 -0.79 -42.37
CA LEU A 17 -48.01 0.39 -41.94
C LEU A 17 -48.78 0.02 -40.64
N SER A 18 -48.30 0.41 -39.45
CA SER A 18 -48.66 1.63 -38.69
C SER A 18 -50.10 1.69 -38.16
N SER A 19 -50.27 1.61 -36.84
CA SER A 19 -51.26 2.45 -36.14
C SER A 19 -50.83 2.72 -34.70
N LEU A 20 -51.10 3.95 -34.28
CA LEU A 20 -50.68 4.58 -33.04
C LEU A 20 -51.36 3.92 -31.82
N ALA A 21 -50.66 3.03 -31.12
CA ALA A 21 -51.07 2.61 -29.77
C ALA A 21 -49.89 2.22 -28.84
N SER A 22 -48.64 2.31 -29.28
CA SER A 22 -47.47 1.83 -28.52
C SER A 22 -46.57 2.92 -27.93
N ARG A 23 -46.94 4.22 -28.03
CA ARG A 23 -46.12 5.34 -27.52
C ARG A 23 -46.51 5.90 -26.14
N ARG A 24 -47.35 5.21 -25.37
CA ARG A 24 -47.66 5.62 -23.97
C ARG A 24 -47.51 4.53 -22.90
N LEU A 25 -46.97 3.35 -23.23
CA LEU A 25 -46.74 2.26 -22.25
C LEU A 25 -45.28 1.79 -22.13
N ALA A 26 -44.33 2.38 -22.87
CA ALA A 26 -42.90 2.05 -22.80
C ALA A 26 -42.05 3.09 -22.04
N ARG A 27 -42.64 3.82 -21.08
CA ARG A 27 -41.93 4.81 -20.23
C ARG A 27 -42.18 4.66 -18.71
N ILE A 28 -42.74 3.54 -18.26
CA ILE A 28 -42.96 3.29 -16.81
C ILE A 28 -42.34 1.96 -16.33
N PHE A 29 -41.67 1.17 -17.19
CA PHE A 29 -41.16 -0.16 -16.80
C PHE A 29 -39.67 -0.42 -17.03
N ILE A 30 -38.83 0.62 -17.16
CA ILE A 30 -37.35 0.52 -17.17
C ILE A 30 -36.72 1.55 -16.20
N GLY A 31 -37.49 2.03 -15.22
CA GLY A 31 -37.02 2.98 -14.20
C GLY A 31 -37.14 2.48 -12.74
N GLY A 32 -37.58 1.23 -12.53
CA GLY A 32 -37.98 0.74 -11.21
C GLY A 32 -37.25 -0.50 -10.68
N VAL A 33 -36.27 -1.05 -11.41
CA VAL A 33 -35.53 -2.27 -10.99
C VAL A 33 -34.00 -2.06 -10.92
N LEU A 34 -33.49 -0.93 -11.40
CA LEU A 34 -32.07 -0.56 -11.26
C LEU A 34 -31.81 0.54 -10.21
N GLY A 35 -32.86 1.07 -9.57
CA GLY A 35 -32.78 2.13 -8.56
C GLY A 35 -33.00 1.68 -7.11
N LEU A 36 -33.20 0.38 -6.86
CA LEU A 36 -33.53 -0.14 -5.52
C LEU A 36 -32.55 -1.20 -4.97
N ILE A 37 -31.38 -1.36 -5.59
CA ILE A 37 -30.26 -2.15 -5.03
C ILE A 37 -29.11 -1.24 -4.53
N PHE A 38 -29.13 0.06 -4.83
CA PHE A 38 -28.05 0.99 -4.44
C PHE A 38 -28.32 1.85 -3.20
N LEU A 39 -29.35 1.55 -2.39
CA LEU A 39 -29.74 2.41 -1.25
C LEU A 39 -29.89 1.73 0.11
N LEU A 40 -29.42 0.49 0.27
CA LEU A 40 -29.34 -0.18 1.60
C LEU A 40 -28.08 -1.02 1.83
N ALA A 41 -27.04 -0.86 1.02
CA ALA A 41 -25.68 -1.16 1.45
C ALA A 41 -25.11 0.13 2.03
N GLY A 42 -25.26 0.34 3.34
CA GLY A 42 -24.26 1.15 4.02
C GLY A 42 -22.92 0.51 3.66
N ASN A 43 -22.04 1.24 3.00
CA ASN A 43 -20.66 0.82 2.76
C ASN A 43 -20.01 0.57 4.13
N VAL A 44 -20.20 -0.62 4.68
CA VAL A 44 -19.29 -1.15 5.68
C VAL A 44 -18.04 -1.41 4.87
N ALA A 45 -17.03 -0.54 5.03
CA ALA A 45 -15.70 -0.81 4.52
C ALA A 45 -15.32 -2.19 5.05
N HIS A 46 -15.23 -3.18 4.16
CA HIS A 46 -14.73 -4.49 4.52
C HIS A 46 -13.22 -4.36 4.70
N ALA A 47 -12.63 -5.15 5.61
CA ALA A 47 -11.19 -5.23 5.78
C ALA A 47 -10.53 -5.55 4.43
N ASN A 48 -9.72 -4.64 3.90
CA ASN A 48 -9.20 -4.75 2.55
C ASN A 48 -7.78 -5.34 2.52
N VAL A 49 -7.65 -6.50 3.16
CA VAL A 49 -6.38 -7.27 3.24
C VAL A 49 -5.77 -7.54 1.86
N GLU A 50 -6.60 -7.61 0.82
CA GLU A 50 -6.18 -7.85 -0.56
C GLU A 50 -5.37 -6.69 -1.16
N ASN A 51 -5.53 -5.46 -0.65
CA ASN A 51 -4.80 -4.28 -1.12
C ASN A 51 -3.39 -4.16 -0.54
N HIS A 52 -3.10 -4.83 0.58
CA HIS A 52 -1.81 -4.70 1.27
C HIS A 52 -0.64 -5.18 0.41
N GLN A 53 0.38 -4.34 0.28
CA GLN A 53 1.56 -4.59 -0.55
C GLN A 53 2.70 -5.21 0.28
N TYR A 54 3.68 -5.82 -0.40
CA TYR A 54 4.87 -6.34 0.27
C TYR A 54 5.94 -5.24 0.44
N PRO A 55 6.57 -5.13 1.62
CA PRO A 55 6.37 -5.96 2.80
C PRO A 55 5.09 -5.62 3.56
N LYS A 56 4.34 -6.67 3.93
CA LYS A 56 3.16 -6.56 4.78
C LYS A 56 3.60 -6.43 6.24
N VAL A 57 3.10 -5.42 6.94
CA VAL A 57 3.54 -5.10 8.30
C VAL A 57 2.39 -5.03 9.29
N ALA A 58 2.61 -5.55 10.49
CA ALA A 58 1.69 -5.49 11.62
C ALA A 58 2.32 -4.80 12.83
N ASN A 59 1.49 -4.21 13.70
CA ASN A 59 1.91 -3.68 14.98
C ASN A 59 0.96 -4.13 16.09
N VAL A 60 1.51 -4.53 17.23
CA VAL A 60 0.75 -4.80 18.45
C VAL A 60 0.99 -3.64 19.41
N PHE A 61 -0.05 -2.86 19.69
CA PHE A 61 0.03 -1.65 20.48
C PHE A 61 -1.04 -1.64 21.60
N LEU A 62 -0.64 -1.99 22.82
CA LEU A 62 -1.56 -2.35 23.91
C LEU A 62 -1.78 -1.24 24.95
N GLU A 63 -1.34 0.00 24.69
CA GLU A 63 -1.77 1.12 25.54
C GLU A 63 -3.29 1.36 25.42
N TRP A 64 -3.94 1.71 26.54
CA TRP A 64 -5.39 1.92 26.57
C TRP A 64 -5.82 3.25 25.95
N LYS A 65 -4.88 4.15 25.69
CA LYS A 65 -5.12 5.49 25.15
C LYS A 65 -4.10 5.79 24.08
N LEU A 66 -4.53 6.43 23.00
CA LEU A 66 -3.65 6.93 21.97
C LEU A 66 -3.46 8.44 22.14
N THR A 67 -2.25 8.90 21.90
CA THR A 67 -1.96 10.28 21.54
C THR A 67 -2.17 10.48 20.03
N ARG A 68 -2.33 11.73 19.59
CA ARG A 68 -2.41 12.05 18.15
C ARG A 68 -1.16 11.61 17.39
N VAL A 69 0.01 11.70 18.01
CA VAL A 69 1.30 11.29 17.40
C VAL A 69 1.35 9.78 17.22
N GLN A 70 0.97 9.00 18.24
CA GLN A 70 0.90 7.54 18.12
C GLN A 70 -0.11 7.11 17.07
N ALA A 71 -1.32 7.69 17.06
CA ALA A 71 -2.31 7.38 16.03
C ALA A 71 -1.80 7.71 14.62
N ASP A 72 -1.15 8.87 14.45
CA ASP A 72 -0.55 9.26 13.16
C ASP A 72 0.58 8.33 12.74
N ALA A 73 1.38 7.82 13.67
CA ALA A 73 2.42 6.84 13.39
C ALA A 73 1.81 5.48 13.00
N LEU A 74 0.93 4.93 13.84
CA LEU A 74 0.28 3.63 13.65
C LEU A 74 -0.55 3.54 12.37
N SER A 75 -0.94 4.67 11.79
CA SER A 75 -1.62 4.71 10.48
C SER A 75 -0.78 4.15 9.34
N LYS A 76 0.54 3.98 9.51
CA LYS A 76 1.44 3.45 8.48
C LYS A 76 1.42 1.92 8.35
N TRP A 77 0.84 1.21 9.31
CA TRP A 77 0.80 -0.26 9.27
C TRP A 77 -0.42 -0.76 8.51
N ASP A 78 -0.31 -1.95 7.94
CA ASP A 78 -1.41 -2.66 7.30
C ASP A 78 -2.38 -3.24 8.35
N VAL A 79 -1.82 -3.83 9.42
CA VAL A 79 -2.59 -4.42 10.52
C VAL A 79 -2.13 -3.81 11.85
N VAL A 80 -3.07 -3.33 12.65
CA VAL A 80 -2.79 -2.87 14.02
C VAL A 80 -3.71 -3.56 15.00
N VAL A 81 -3.11 -4.19 16.01
CA VAL A 81 -3.81 -4.74 17.17
C VAL A 81 -3.79 -3.69 18.26
N LEU A 82 -4.96 -3.19 18.65
CA LEU A 82 -5.11 -2.19 19.71
C LEU A 82 -5.88 -2.76 20.88
N ASP A 83 -5.56 -2.32 22.08
CA ASP A 83 -6.35 -2.62 23.28
C ASP A 83 -7.83 -2.24 23.09
N MET A 84 -8.77 -3.13 23.46
CA MET A 84 -10.20 -2.85 23.32
C MET A 84 -10.63 -1.54 24.00
N GLU A 85 -9.90 -1.06 25.03
CA GLU A 85 -10.21 0.19 25.73
C GLU A 85 -9.96 1.44 24.91
N VAL A 86 -9.16 1.36 23.84
CA VAL A 86 -8.92 2.48 22.92
C VAL A 86 -10.26 3.02 22.35
N GLN A 87 -11.28 2.17 22.21
CA GLN A 87 -12.61 2.62 21.78
C GLN A 87 -13.27 3.62 22.74
N ASN A 88 -12.96 3.54 24.03
CA ASN A 88 -13.54 4.40 25.07
C ASN A 88 -12.76 5.70 25.25
N HIS A 89 -11.44 5.66 25.01
CA HIS A 89 -10.55 6.78 25.29
C HIS A 89 -10.08 7.54 24.04
N SER A 90 -10.20 6.95 22.85
CA SER A 90 -9.51 7.44 21.65
C SER A 90 -10.27 7.18 20.34
N ARG A 91 -11.61 7.12 20.39
CA ARG A 91 -12.48 6.87 19.22
C ARG A 91 -12.18 7.78 18.02
N ASP A 92 -11.98 9.07 18.24
CA ASP A 92 -11.72 10.01 17.14
C ASP A 92 -10.32 9.84 16.53
N LEU A 93 -9.37 9.30 17.30
CA LEU A 93 -8.04 8.96 16.79
C LEU A 93 -8.07 7.69 15.93
N MET A 94 -8.89 6.69 16.26
CA MET A 94 -9.11 5.53 15.37
C MET A 94 -9.71 5.96 14.02
N LYS A 95 -10.68 6.89 14.03
CA LYS A 95 -11.23 7.45 12.78
C LYS A 95 -10.16 8.20 11.98
N ARG A 96 -9.26 8.92 12.66
CA ARG A 96 -8.14 9.61 12.04
C ARG A 96 -7.17 8.63 11.39
N MET A 97 -6.89 7.49 12.03
CA MET A 97 -6.06 6.43 11.46
C MET A 97 -6.66 5.94 10.13
N ARG A 98 -7.95 5.59 10.12
CA ARG A 98 -8.65 5.15 8.89
C ARG A 98 -8.70 6.23 7.81
N LYS A 99 -8.78 7.50 8.19
CA LYS A 99 -8.72 8.59 7.20
C LYS A 99 -7.35 8.66 6.51
N LYS A 100 -6.28 8.34 7.22
CA LYS A 100 -4.91 8.38 6.70
C LYS A 100 -4.51 7.12 5.94
N ASN A 101 -5.01 5.98 6.40
CA ASN A 101 -4.85 4.70 5.74
C ASN A 101 -6.24 4.04 5.66
N PRO A 102 -6.96 4.20 4.55
CA PRO A 102 -8.28 3.61 4.36
C PRO A 102 -8.28 2.07 4.37
N ASP A 103 -7.15 1.45 4.02
CA ASP A 103 -7.00 -0.01 3.94
C ASP A 103 -6.59 -0.64 5.29
N ILE A 104 -6.23 0.16 6.31
CA ILE A 104 -5.80 -0.34 7.62
C ILE A 104 -6.81 -1.29 8.26
N VAL A 105 -6.31 -2.44 8.72
CA VAL A 105 -7.05 -3.40 9.54
C VAL A 105 -6.77 -3.14 11.01
N ILE A 106 -7.81 -2.82 11.79
CA ILE A 106 -7.71 -2.55 13.22
C ILE A 106 -8.45 -3.65 14.00
N LEU A 107 -7.70 -4.43 14.78
CA LEU A 107 -8.21 -5.54 15.59
C LEU A 107 -8.25 -5.15 17.07
N ALA A 108 -9.35 -5.47 17.75
CA ALA A 108 -9.46 -5.28 19.19
C ALA A 108 -8.78 -6.43 19.95
N TYR A 109 -7.84 -6.10 20.82
CA TYR A 109 -7.19 -7.05 21.72
C TYR A 109 -8.07 -7.35 22.95
N ILE A 110 -8.19 -8.64 23.27
CA ILE A 110 -8.81 -9.14 24.50
C ILE A 110 -8.19 -10.49 24.91
N THR A 111 -8.04 -10.74 26.22
CA THR A 111 -7.61 -12.04 26.73
C THR A 111 -8.78 -13.03 26.78
N SER A 112 -8.54 -14.28 26.36
CA SER A 112 -9.58 -15.32 26.32
C SER A 112 -9.61 -16.23 27.56
N GLN A 113 -8.45 -16.43 28.20
CA GLN A 113 -8.27 -17.43 29.26
C GLN A 113 -7.93 -16.84 30.63
N GLU A 114 -7.65 -15.53 30.72
CA GLU A 114 -7.25 -14.89 31.98
C GLU A 114 -7.88 -13.52 32.19
N ILE A 115 -8.01 -13.15 33.47
CA ILE A 115 -8.49 -11.85 33.93
C ILE A 115 -7.55 -11.30 34.99
N ARG A 116 -7.26 -10.00 34.90
CA ARG A 116 -6.46 -9.29 35.90
C ARG A 116 -7.21 -9.17 37.23
N ARG A 117 -6.50 -9.35 38.34
CA ARG A 117 -7.06 -9.25 39.71
C ARG A 117 -7.53 -7.85 40.06
N ASP A 118 -6.86 -6.82 39.51
CA ASP A 118 -7.19 -5.41 39.73
C ASP A 118 -8.38 -4.94 38.90
N ALA A 119 -8.94 -5.76 37.99
CA ALA A 119 -10.05 -5.35 37.13
C ALA A 119 -11.28 -4.81 37.88
N THR A 120 -11.48 -5.22 39.13
CA THR A 120 -12.55 -4.73 40.03
C THR A 120 -12.43 -3.25 40.41
N THR A 121 -11.29 -2.59 40.20
CA THR A 121 -11.07 -1.18 40.54
C THR A 121 -10.89 -0.29 39.32
N LEU A 122 -10.92 -0.85 38.10
CA LEU A 122 -10.61 -0.15 36.86
C LEU A 122 -11.81 0.52 36.18
N GLN A 123 -12.92 0.78 36.88
CA GLN A 123 -14.15 1.31 36.27
C GLN A 123 -13.92 2.57 35.40
N HIS A 124 -12.99 3.44 35.80
CA HIS A 124 -12.72 4.69 35.07
C HIS A 124 -11.58 4.59 34.05
N SER A 125 -10.59 3.73 34.30
CA SER A 125 -9.41 3.58 33.44
C SER A 125 -9.57 2.50 32.37
N SER A 126 -10.28 1.41 32.69
CA SER A 126 -10.50 0.23 31.84
C SER A 126 -11.95 -0.27 32.00
N PRO A 127 -12.95 0.52 31.57
CA PRO A 127 -14.36 0.22 31.80
C PRO A 127 -14.84 -1.10 31.18
N LEU A 128 -14.30 -1.52 30.02
CA LEU A 128 -14.68 -2.82 29.43
C LEU A 128 -14.11 -3.98 30.23
N ARG A 129 -12.86 -3.90 30.70
CA ARG A 129 -12.29 -4.91 31.60
C ARG A 129 -13.06 -5.00 32.91
N TYR A 130 -13.40 -3.85 33.50
CA TYR A 130 -14.23 -3.79 34.70
C TYR A 130 -15.59 -4.47 34.46
N LYS A 131 -16.26 -4.15 33.34
CA LYS A 131 -17.54 -4.75 32.95
C LYS A 131 -17.43 -6.25 32.73
N LEU A 132 -16.39 -6.70 32.01
CA LEU A 132 -16.12 -8.11 31.75
C LEU A 132 -15.97 -8.87 33.07
N ASN A 133 -15.09 -8.39 33.95
CA ASN A 133 -14.84 -8.99 35.26
C ASN A 133 -16.11 -9.12 36.10
N ASN A 134 -16.94 -8.08 36.16
CA ASN A 134 -18.18 -8.09 36.95
C ASN A 134 -19.28 -8.98 36.35
N SER A 135 -19.10 -9.43 35.10
CA SER A 135 -20.02 -10.36 34.45
C SER A 135 -19.61 -11.83 34.62
N ILE A 136 -18.45 -12.10 35.22
CA ILE A 136 -17.93 -13.46 35.37
C ILE A 136 -18.69 -14.19 36.47
N HIS A 137 -19.31 -15.31 36.10
CA HIS A 137 -19.93 -16.21 37.06
C HIS A 137 -18.86 -16.94 37.89
N LYS A 138 -19.11 -17.12 39.19
CA LYS A 138 -18.17 -17.79 40.12
C LYS A 138 -17.75 -19.20 39.65
N ASP A 139 -18.60 -19.87 38.86
CA ASP A 139 -18.34 -21.23 38.40
C ASP A 139 -17.56 -21.31 37.07
N TRP A 140 -17.15 -20.17 36.53
CA TRP A 140 -16.29 -20.09 35.35
C TRP A 140 -14.81 -19.98 35.69
N TRP A 141 -14.44 -19.73 36.94
CA TRP A 141 -13.04 -19.74 37.34
C TRP A 141 -12.47 -21.15 37.28
N LEU A 142 -11.26 -21.29 36.76
CA LEU A 142 -10.51 -22.52 36.83
C LEU A 142 -9.99 -22.71 38.27
N THR A 143 -10.23 -23.89 38.83
CA THR A 143 -9.90 -24.18 40.22
C THR A 143 -9.11 -25.48 40.37
N ASP A 144 -8.44 -25.63 41.51
CA ASP A 144 -8.03 -26.94 42.01
C ASP A 144 -9.23 -27.71 42.61
N GLN A 145 -8.97 -28.93 43.11
CA GLN A 145 -9.96 -29.79 43.74
C GLN A 145 -10.58 -29.22 45.03
N HIS A 146 -10.01 -28.14 45.59
CA HIS A 146 -10.50 -27.46 46.78
C HIS A 146 -11.22 -26.15 46.45
N GLY A 147 -11.43 -25.86 45.16
CA GLY A 147 -12.09 -24.63 44.70
C GLY A 147 -11.18 -23.40 44.72
N LYS A 148 -9.87 -23.56 44.92
CA LYS A 148 -8.93 -22.43 44.87
C LYS A 148 -8.69 -22.02 43.42
N GLN A 149 -8.89 -20.74 43.12
CA GLN A 149 -8.68 -20.18 41.79
C GLN A 149 -7.20 -20.25 41.38
N LEU A 150 -6.96 -20.69 40.16
CA LEU A 150 -5.62 -20.86 39.59
C LEU A 150 -5.18 -19.60 38.83
N SER A 151 -3.87 -19.46 38.65
CA SER A 151 -3.20 -18.31 38.03
C SER A 151 -1.94 -18.82 37.34
N TRP A 152 -1.67 -18.35 36.13
CA TRP A 152 -0.38 -18.57 35.50
C TRP A 152 0.54 -17.37 35.74
N TRP A 153 0.08 -16.17 35.37
CA TRP A 153 0.82 -14.95 35.62
C TRP A 153 0.54 -14.35 37.00
N PRO A 154 1.54 -13.73 37.66
CA PRO A 154 1.30 -12.92 38.86
C PRO A 154 0.27 -11.82 38.57
N GLY A 155 -0.75 -11.72 39.42
CA GLY A 155 -1.78 -10.69 39.28
C GLY A 155 -2.94 -11.03 38.35
N THR A 156 -3.03 -12.25 37.81
CA THR A 156 -4.18 -12.74 37.02
C THR A 156 -4.96 -13.84 37.74
N ARG A 157 -6.01 -14.34 37.08
CA ARG A 157 -6.80 -15.53 37.43
C ARG A 157 -7.25 -16.22 36.14
N LEU A 158 -7.19 -17.54 36.12
CA LEU A 158 -7.55 -18.37 34.97
C LEU A 158 -9.06 -18.65 34.92
N LEU A 159 -9.60 -18.62 33.70
CA LEU A 159 -10.98 -19.00 33.40
C LEU A 159 -11.00 -20.40 32.77
N ASN A 160 -12.00 -21.18 33.15
CA ASN A 160 -12.26 -22.48 32.59
C ASN A 160 -12.99 -22.32 31.25
N VAL A 161 -12.24 -22.41 30.13
CA VAL A 161 -12.78 -22.32 28.77
C VAL A 161 -13.50 -23.59 28.32
N THR A 162 -13.43 -24.68 29.08
CA THR A 162 -13.97 -25.97 28.67
C THR A 162 -15.49 -26.04 28.77
N ASN A 163 -16.06 -27.11 28.20
CA ASN A 163 -17.48 -27.44 28.41
C ASN A 163 -17.76 -28.04 29.80
N GLY A 164 -16.74 -28.26 30.64
CA GLY A 164 -16.89 -28.65 32.05
C GLY A 164 -17.18 -27.49 33.00
N ALA A 165 -17.01 -26.24 32.56
CA ALA A 165 -17.32 -25.06 33.36
C ALA A 165 -18.81 -25.01 33.78
N GLY A 166 -19.08 -24.42 34.94
CA GLY A 166 -20.45 -24.26 35.42
C GLY A 166 -21.28 -23.28 34.57
N ASN A 167 -22.60 -23.37 34.68
CA ASN A 167 -23.50 -22.44 33.98
C ASN A 167 -23.77 -21.19 34.82
N ASN A 168 -23.95 -20.05 34.16
CA ASN A 168 -24.63 -18.90 34.77
C ASN A 168 -26.16 -19.08 34.75
N ASN A 169 -26.89 -18.09 35.26
CA ASN A 169 -28.37 -18.08 35.29
C ASN A 169 -29.03 -18.12 33.89
N ALA A 170 -28.31 -17.74 32.84
CA ALA A 170 -28.75 -17.81 31.45
C ALA A 170 -28.36 -19.14 30.77
N ASN A 171 -27.91 -20.12 31.55
CA ASN A 171 -27.43 -21.41 31.07
C ASN A 171 -26.22 -21.31 30.10
N GLN A 172 -25.38 -20.30 30.28
CA GLN A 172 -24.16 -20.09 29.50
C GLN A 172 -22.92 -20.51 30.29
N LYS A 173 -21.93 -21.05 29.58
CA LYS A 173 -20.55 -21.22 30.06
C LYS A 173 -19.68 -20.04 29.65
N TRP A 174 -18.44 -19.98 30.14
CA TRP A 174 -17.50 -18.94 29.72
C TRP A 174 -17.30 -18.92 28.19
N ASN A 175 -17.13 -20.10 27.58
CA ASN A 175 -17.00 -20.25 26.13
C ASN A 175 -18.28 -19.95 25.33
N ASP A 176 -19.40 -19.71 26.01
CA ASP A 176 -20.63 -19.15 25.44
C ASP A 176 -20.73 -17.65 25.63
N PHE A 177 -20.30 -17.16 26.79
CA PHE A 177 -20.45 -15.78 27.22
C PHE A 177 -19.42 -14.85 26.58
N LEU A 178 -18.13 -15.24 26.51
CA LEU A 178 -17.08 -14.37 25.98
C LEU A 178 -17.35 -13.92 24.52
N PRO A 179 -17.72 -14.82 23.58
CA PRO A 179 -18.10 -14.41 22.22
C PRO A 179 -19.26 -13.41 22.20
N GLN A 180 -20.25 -13.59 23.08
CA GLN A 180 -21.39 -12.70 23.19
C GLN A 180 -20.97 -11.33 23.75
N PHE A 181 -20.11 -11.31 24.78
CA PHE A 181 -19.56 -10.08 25.31
C PHE A 181 -18.79 -9.29 24.24
N VAL A 182 -17.94 -9.97 23.46
CA VAL A 182 -17.19 -9.38 22.35
C VAL A 182 -18.13 -8.81 21.30
N SER A 183 -19.15 -9.57 20.90
CA SER A 183 -20.18 -9.10 19.97
C SER A 183 -20.85 -7.81 20.47
N ASP A 184 -21.36 -7.84 21.70
CA ASP A 184 -22.26 -6.80 22.19
C ASP A 184 -21.51 -5.52 22.58
N ASN A 185 -20.27 -5.64 23.07
CA ASN A 185 -19.54 -4.52 23.69
C ASN A 185 -18.35 -4.02 22.86
N ILE A 186 -17.84 -4.82 21.93
CA ILE A 186 -16.65 -4.50 21.15
C ILE A 186 -17.04 -4.35 19.68
N LEU A 187 -17.49 -5.42 19.03
CA LEU A 187 -17.67 -5.45 17.57
C LEU A 187 -18.91 -4.68 17.09
N SER A 188 -19.95 -4.53 17.92
CA SER A 188 -21.22 -3.86 17.57
C SER A 188 -21.10 -2.37 17.24
N ASN A 189 -20.00 -1.71 17.63
CA ASN A 189 -19.87 -0.25 17.54
C ASN A 189 -19.28 0.29 16.21
N GLY A 190 -18.93 -0.63 15.29
CA GLY A 190 -18.43 -0.34 13.96
C GLY A 190 -17.00 0.20 13.86
N LEU A 191 -16.21 0.20 14.95
CA LEU A 191 -14.82 0.70 14.93
C LEU A 191 -13.80 -0.35 14.51
N TRP A 192 -14.12 -1.63 14.70
CA TRP A 192 -13.16 -2.74 14.62
C TRP A 192 -13.42 -3.59 13.38
N ASP A 193 -12.34 -3.99 12.71
CA ASP A 193 -12.38 -4.94 11.59
C ASP A 193 -12.40 -6.39 12.07
N GLY A 194 -12.05 -6.59 13.35
CA GLY A 194 -11.99 -7.91 13.93
C GLY A 194 -11.56 -7.89 15.39
N ILE A 195 -11.30 -9.10 15.88
CA ILE A 195 -10.86 -9.36 17.25
C ILE A 195 -9.54 -10.12 17.22
N PHE A 196 -8.66 -9.75 18.14
CA PHE A 196 -7.45 -10.45 18.46
C PHE A 196 -7.63 -11.11 19.83
N TYR A 197 -7.76 -12.43 19.86
CA TYR A 197 -7.87 -13.21 21.09
C TYR A 197 -6.48 -13.60 21.60
N ASP A 198 -6.07 -12.96 22.67
CA ASP A 198 -4.86 -13.29 23.38
C ASP A 198 -5.05 -14.43 24.38
N ASN A 199 -3.95 -15.02 24.84
CA ASN A 199 -3.89 -16.25 25.61
C ASN A 199 -4.69 -17.37 24.95
N SER A 200 -4.50 -17.60 23.65
CA SER A 200 -5.22 -18.67 22.95
C SER A 200 -4.54 -20.02 23.15
N TRP A 201 -4.03 -20.34 24.34
CA TRP A 201 -3.26 -21.57 24.55
C TRP A 201 -4.06 -22.84 24.23
N ASP A 202 -3.38 -23.85 23.69
CA ASP A 202 -3.97 -25.10 23.20
C ASP A 202 -3.82 -26.29 24.14
N ASN A 203 -3.22 -26.06 25.30
CA ASN A 203 -3.02 -27.06 26.31
C ASN A 203 -3.00 -26.40 27.69
N ILE A 204 -3.80 -26.92 28.62
CA ILE A 204 -3.81 -26.45 30.01
C ILE A 204 -2.75 -27.19 30.83
N SER A 205 -2.39 -28.39 30.38
CA SER A 205 -1.56 -29.29 31.14
C SER A 205 -0.07 -28.86 31.19
N TYR A 206 0.39 -27.96 30.31
CA TYR A 206 1.72 -27.34 30.46
C TYR A 206 1.76 -26.43 31.69
N PHE A 207 0.73 -25.59 31.88
CA PHE A 207 0.64 -24.67 33.01
C PHE A 207 0.27 -25.38 34.31
N MET A 208 -0.54 -26.44 34.22
CA MET A 208 -1.06 -27.19 35.35
C MET A 208 -0.69 -28.67 35.26
N PRO A 209 0.60 -29.03 35.45
CA PRO A 209 1.09 -30.37 35.16
C PRO A 209 0.52 -31.46 36.07
N ASN A 210 0.08 -31.07 37.26
CA ASN A 210 -0.47 -31.96 38.28
C ASN A 210 -2.01 -32.12 38.19
N GLY A 211 -2.64 -31.55 37.16
CA GLY A 211 -4.09 -31.59 36.95
C GLY A 211 -4.84 -30.37 37.47
N THR A 212 -6.10 -30.25 37.06
CA THR A 212 -7.04 -29.18 37.43
C THR A 212 -8.44 -29.75 37.55
N ASP A 213 -9.37 -29.08 38.22
CA ASP A 213 -10.78 -29.48 38.24
C ASP A 213 -11.55 -28.80 37.10
N LEU A 214 -11.56 -29.43 35.91
CA LEU A 214 -12.20 -28.88 34.71
C LEU A 214 -13.72 -29.07 34.73
N ASN A 215 -14.22 -30.16 35.32
CA ASN A 215 -15.63 -30.51 35.34
C ASN A 215 -16.36 -30.06 36.64
N ARG A 216 -15.62 -29.52 37.61
CA ARG A 216 -16.09 -29.05 38.92
C ARG A 216 -16.67 -30.15 39.80
N ASP A 217 -16.15 -31.37 39.70
CA ASP A 217 -16.58 -32.51 40.51
C ASP A 217 -15.81 -32.64 41.85
N GLY A 218 -14.87 -31.72 42.12
CA GLY A 218 -14.04 -31.73 43.32
C GLY A 218 -12.89 -32.72 43.25
N LYS A 219 -12.54 -33.22 42.05
CA LYS A 219 -11.37 -34.07 41.80
C LYS A 219 -10.49 -33.42 40.75
N LEU A 220 -9.19 -33.75 40.82
CA LEU A 220 -8.27 -33.32 39.78
C LEU A 220 -8.43 -34.20 38.54
N ASP A 221 -8.73 -33.56 37.41
CA ASP A 221 -8.57 -34.16 36.10
C ASP A 221 -7.07 -34.18 35.78
N THR A 222 -6.48 -35.38 35.68
CA THR A 222 -5.04 -35.57 35.41
C THR A 222 -4.78 -36.27 34.08
N GLN A 223 -5.83 -36.63 33.34
CA GLN A 223 -5.71 -37.46 32.13
C GLN A 223 -5.26 -36.65 30.92
N ARG A 224 -4.06 -36.96 30.41
CA ARG A 224 -3.55 -36.47 29.12
C ARG A 224 -3.80 -37.51 28.02
N PRO A 225 -4.16 -37.10 26.78
CA PRO A 225 -4.36 -35.73 26.30
C PRO A 225 -5.81 -35.21 26.49
N HIS A 226 -6.64 -35.90 27.26
CA HIS A 226 -8.07 -35.60 27.39
C HIS A 226 -8.35 -34.17 27.87
N ASN A 227 -7.63 -33.69 28.89
CA ASN A 227 -7.77 -32.32 29.40
C ASN A 227 -7.46 -31.27 28.33
N ASP A 228 -6.37 -31.48 27.59
CA ASP A 228 -5.95 -30.55 26.53
C ASP A 228 -6.93 -30.57 25.35
N ASN A 229 -7.55 -31.73 25.04
CA ASN A 229 -8.64 -31.81 24.07
C ASN A 229 -9.86 -30.96 24.53
N GLN A 230 -10.29 -31.10 25.78
CA GLN A 230 -11.41 -30.31 26.31
C GLN A 230 -11.11 -28.80 26.31
N TRP A 231 -9.86 -28.43 26.57
CA TRP A 231 -9.38 -27.05 26.49
C TRP A 231 -9.48 -26.50 25.06
N ARG A 232 -8.96 -27.26 24.08
CA ARG A 232 -9.06 -26.92 22.66
C ARG A 232 -10.49 -26.80 22.20
N ASP A 233 -11.36 -27.75 22.53
CA ASP A 233 -12.78 -27.72 22.16
C ASP A 233 -13.48 -26.45 22.69
N GLY A 234 -13.11 -26.03 23.89
CA GLY A 234 -13.57 -24.78 24.49
C GLY A 234 -13.16 -23.54 23.69
N MET A 235 -11.90 -23.46 23.29
CA MET A 235 -11.36 -22.39 22.46
C MET A 235 -11.97 -22.38 21.05
N VAL A 236 -12.08 -23.54 20.41
CA VAL A 236 -12.75 -23.69 19.11
C VAL A 236 -14.18 -23.18 19.17
N LYS A 237 -14.91 -23.49 20.25
CA LYS A 237 -16.27 -22.97 20.46
C LYS A 237 -16.30 -21.45 20.58
N ILE A 238 -15.32 -20.83 21.26
CA ILE A 238 -15.20 -19.36 21.32
C ILE A 238 -15.04 -18.77 19.91
N PHE A 239 -14.13 -19.30 19.11
CA PHE A 239 -13.89 -18.79 17.74
C PHE A 239 -15.09 -19.00 16.82
N GLN A 240 -15.65 -20.21 16.78
CA GLN A 240 -16.81 -20.53 15.95
C GLN A 240 -18.03 -19.69 16.31
N LYS A 241 -18.29 -19.47 17.60
CA LYS A 241 -19.41 -18.64 18.04
C LYS A 241 -19.18 -17.16 17.71
N THR A 242 -17.95 -16.67 17.87
CA THR A 242 -17.61 -15.30 17.47
C THR A 242 -17.81 -15.11 15.97
N LYS A 243 -17.34 -16.06 15.15
CA LYS A 243 -17.52 -16.03 13.69
C LYS A 243 -18.99 -16.19 13.28
N HIS A 244 -19.79 -16.96 14.00
CA HIS A 244 -21.22 -17.07 13.75
C HIS A 244 -21.96 -15.76 14.03
N LEU A 245 -21.60 -15.07 15.12
CA LEU A 245 -22.17 -13.76 15.47
C LEU A 245 -21.70 -12.65 14.50
N HIS A 246 -20.48 -12.76 13.99
CA HIS A 246 -19.81 -11.76 13.13
C HIS A 246 -19.07 -12.43 11.96
N PRO A 247 -19.79 -12.89 10.91
CA PRO A 247 -19.19 -13.64 9.80
C PRO A 247 -18.22 -12.81 8.94
N ASP A 248 -18.39 -11.49 8.93
CA ASP A 248 -17.57 -10.52 8.20
C ASP A 248 -16.27 -10.14 8.94
N LYS A 249 -16.17 -10.44 10.23
CA LYS A 249 -15.04 -9.98 11.06
C LYS A 249 -13.85 -10.93 11.04
N ILE A 250 -12.65 -10.35 11.09
CA ILE A 250 -11.37 -11.07 11.19
C ILE A 250 -11.18 -11.57 12.63
N ILE A 251 -10.74 -12.81 12.78
CA ILE A 251 -10.34 -13.37 14.08
C ILE A 251 -8.87 -13.75 14.00
N VAL A 252 -8.03 -13.15 14.84
CA VAL A 252 -6.62 -13.53 15.01
C VAL A 252 -6.40 -14.06 16.42
N ALA A 253 -5.64 -15.15 16.57
CA ALA A 253 -5.33 -15.76 17.85
C ALA A 253 -3.84 -15.64 18.21
N ASN A 254 -3.51 -15.17 19.40
CA ASN A 254 -2.13 -15.23 19.89
C ASN A 254 -1.79 -16.62 20.42
N GLY A 255 -0.80 -17.28 19.82
CA GLY A 255 -0.50 -18.68 20.11
C GLY A 255 -1.68 -19.57 19.70
N GLY A 256 -1.79 -19.90 18.41
CA GLY A 256 -3.01 -20.55 17.93
C GLY A 256 -2.92 -21.25 16.59
N HIS A 257 -1.72 -21.62 16.14
CA HIS A 257 -1.52 -22.33 14.87
C HIS A 257 -2.40 -23.59 14.74
N VAL A 258 -2.65 -24.30 15.85
CA VAL A 258 -3.56 -25.46 15.88
C VAL A 258 -5.03 -25.11 15.61
N TYR A 259 -5.42 -23.85 15.81
CA TYR A 259 -6.77 -23.34 15.59
C TYR A 259 -6.97 -22.72 14.22
N ALA A 260 -5.94 -22.70 13.35
CA ALA A 260 -6.01 -22.08 12.03
C ALA A 260 -7.33 -22.37 11.29
N PRO A 261 -7.88 -23.62 11.23
CA PRO A 261 -9.16 -23.89 10.56
C PRO A 261 -10.40 -23.13 11.09
N HIS A 262 -10.28 -22.43 12.22
CA HIS A 262 -11.37 -21.73 12.90
C HIS A 262 -11.15 -20.21 13.03
N VAL A 263 -10.01 -19.70 12.57
CA VAL A 263 -9.62 -18.28 12.68
C VAL A 263 -9.10 -17.77 11.34
N ASN A 264 -9.03 -16.45 11.18
CA ASN A 264 -8.45 -15.80 9.99
C ASN A 264 -6.91 -15.74 10.07
N GLY A 265 -6.33 -15.91 11.25
CA GLY A 265 -4.90 -16.12 11.37
C GLY A 265 -4.44 -16.21 12.81
N ALA A 266 -3.13 -16.19 12.99
CA ALA A 266 -2.50 -16.28 14.29
C ALA A 266 -1.26 -15.40 14.35
N LEU A 267 -0.93 -14.98 15.56
CA LEU A 267 0.36 -14.38 15.86
C LEU A 267 1.30 -15.46 16.40
N TYR A 268 2.51 -15.48 15.88
CA TYR A 268 3.63 -16.26 16.41
C TYR A 268 4.66 -15.31 17.02
N GLU A 269 4.74 -15.35 18.34
CA GLU A 269 5.69 -14.57 19.15
C GLU A 269 7.07 -15.24 19.16
N HIS A 270 8.09 -14.44 19.45
CA HIS A 270 9.46 -14.91 19.68
C HIS A 270 10.02 -15.77 18.54
N PHE A 271 9.81 -15.33 17.30
CA PHE A 271 10.34 -16.03 16.12
C PHE A 271 11.82 -16.38 16.22
N ASP A 272 12.57 -15.51 16.88
CA ASP A 272 14.00 -15.54 17.09
C ASP A 272 14.49 -16.48 18.21
N ASP A 273 13.63 -16.80 19.20
CA ASP A 273 13.96 -17.77 20.25
C ASP A 273 13.81 -19.22 19.75
N ASP A 274 13.00 -19.43 18.72
CA ASP A 274 12.82 -20.71 18.05
C ASP A 274 13.72 -20.85 16.80
N SER A 275 13.86 -22.06 16.26
CA SER A 275 14.60 -22.22 15.01
C SER A 275 13.85 -21.54 13.84
N PHE A 276 14.59 -20.85 12.95
CA PHE A 276 14.07 -20.27 11.70
C PHE A 276 13.06 -21.15 10.96
N ALA A 277 13.35 -22.46 10.88
CA ALA A 277 12.49 -23.42 10.22
C ALA A 277 11.16 -23.62 10.94
N HIS A 278 11.17 -23.65 12.27
CA HIS A 278 9.97 -23.87 13.08
C HIS A 278 8.97 -22.73 12.92
N GLY A 279 9.42 -21.48 13.09
CA GLY A 279 8.54 -20.31 13.00
C GLY A 279 7.94 -20.12 11.61
N LEU A 280 8.72 -20.29 10.55
CA LEU A 280 8.19 -20.16 9.18
C LEU A 280 7.28 -21.33 8.78
N ASN A 281 7.56 -22.56 9.22
CA ASN A 281 6.64 -23.67 8.98
C ASN A 281 5.29 -23.43 9.70
N LYS A 282 5.30 -22.87 10.91
CA LYS A 282 4.06 -22.47 11.61
C LYS A 282 3.32 -21.36 10.88
N THR A 283 4.03 -20.35 10.39
CA THR A 283 3.45 -19.25 9.61
C THR A 283 2.77 -19.76 8.34
N LYS A 284 3.45 -20.63 7.59
CA LYS A 284 2.89 -21.27 6.38
C LYS A 284 1.70 -22.19 6.70
N ASP A 285 1.72 -22.87 7.83
CA ASP A 285 0.61 -23.71 8.28
C ASP A 285 -0.64 -22.87 8.54
N VAL A 286 -0.48 -21.73 9.23
CA VAL A 286 -1.55 -20.76 9.49
C VAL A 286 -2.09 -20.21 8.17
N GLU A 287 -1.23 -19.76 7.25
CA GLU A 287 -1.65 -19.22 5.94
C GLU A 287 -2.46 -20.23 5.13
N THR A 288 -2.06 -21.51 5.15
CA THR A 288 -2.69 -22.55 4.34
C THR A 288 -4.03 -23.03 4.93
N LYS A 289 -4.14 -23.06 6.26
CA LYS A 289 -5.29 -23.66 6.95
C LYS A 289 -6.31 -22.64 7.45
N SER A 290 -5.96 -21.36 7.51
CA SER A 290 -6.84 -20.33 8.06
C SER A 290 -8.01 -19.96 7.16
N LEU A 291 -9.04 -19.39 7.78
CA LEU A 291 -10.16 -18.76 7.09
C LEU A 291 -9.67 -17.55 6.29
N GLN A 292 -10.31 -17.28 5.15
CA GLN A 292 -10.02 -16.11 4.33
C GLN A 292 -10.82 -14.87 4.82
N PRO A 293 -10.26 -13.64 4.68
CA PRO A 293 -8.87 -13.35 4.32
C PRO A 293 -7.90 -13.75 5.44
N THR A 294 -6.64 -14.05 5.09
CA THR A 294 -5.63 -14.51 6.08
C THR A 294 -4.82 -13.37 6.69
N VAL A 295 -4.59 -13.44 8.00
CA VAL A 295 -3.74 -12.50 8.76
C VAL A 295 -2.79 -13.29 9.67
N SER A 296 -1.74 -13.85 9.06
CA SER A 296 -0.67 -14.54 9.78
C SER A 296 0.39 -13.53 10.18
N ILE A 297 0.69 -13.39 11.47
CA ILE A 297 1.62 -12.39 11.99
C ILE A 297 2.85 -13.10 12.55
N LEU A 298 4.03 -12.76 12.04
CA LEU A 298 5.31 -13.18 12.59
C LEU A 298 5.90 -12.03 13.40
N ASN A 299 6.09 -12.23 14.71
CA ASN A 299 6.66 -11.22 15.59
C ASN A 299 8.09 -11.60 16.02
N SER A 300 8.96 -10.61 16.07
CA SER A 300 10.27 -10.68 16.76
C SER A 300 10.39 -9.47 17.68
N ASN A 301 11.28 -9.50 18.66
CA ASN A 301 11.47 -8.38 19.57
C ASN A 301 12.90 -8.26 20.06
N VAL A 302 13.19 -7.20 20.82
CA VAL A 302 14.52 -6.95 21.40
C VAL A 302 14.61 -7.36 22.88
N GLN A 303 13.78 -8.31 23.32
CA GLN A 303 13.78 -8.91 24.66
C GLN A 303 13.78 -7.86 25.79
N ASN A 304 12.92 -6.85 25.65
CA ASN A 304 12.72 -5.72 26.56
C ASN A 304 13.94 -4.80 26.74
N SER A 305 14.94 -4.86 25.85
CA SER A 305 16.14 -4.04 25.94
C SER A 305 15.96 -2.57 25.54
N GLY A 306 14.87 -2.25 24.82
CA GLY A 306 14.61 -0.93 24.24
C GLY A 306 15.51 -0.59 23.05
N PHE A 307 16.33 -1.53 22.57
CA PHE A 307 17.34 -1.27 21.55
C PHE A 307 16.76 -1.30 20.12
N LEU A 308 15.98 -0.27 19.76
CA LEU A 308 15.34 -0.18 18.44
C LEU A 308 16.29 -0.22 17.23
N GLN A 309 17.60 -0.04 17.45
CA GLN A 309 18.63 -0.01 16.39
C GLN A 309 19.23 -1.39 16.10
N ASP A 310 18.65 -2.48 16.62
CA ASP A 310 19.01 -3.83 16.19
C ASP A 310 18.47 -4.14 14.79
N TYR A 311 18.97 -3.42 13.79
CA TYR A 311 18.51 -3.51 12.41
C TYR A 311 18.78 -4.88 11.81
N ARG A 312 19.82 -5.59 12.24
CA ARG A 312 20.11 -6.93 11.77
C ARG A 312 19.04 -7.91 12.23
N HIS A 313 18.67 -7.84 13.50
CA HIS A 313 17.61 -8.68 14.03
C HIS A 313 16.26 -8.38 13.36
N MET A 314 15.91 -7.09 13.25
CA MET A 314 14.70 -6.65 12.54
C MET A 314 14.69 -7.15 11.08
N ARG A 315 15.77 -6.94 10.33
CA ARG A 315 15.86 -7.40 8.92
C ARG A 315 15.74 -8.90 8.81
N PHE A 316 16.33 -9.66 9.73
CA PHE A 316 16.24 -11.11 9.73
C PHE A 316 14.78 -11.57 9.88
N GLY A 317 14.02 -11.01 10.82
CA GLY A 317 12.60 -11.31 11.00
C GLY A 317 11.76 -10.87 9.80
N LEU A 318 11.94 -9.63 9.32
CA LEU A 318 11.21 -9.09 8.17
C LEU A 318 11.41 -9.92 6.91
N THR A 319 12.66 -10.18 6.55
CA THR A 319 12.98 -10.93 5.32
C THR A 319 12.64 -12.41 5.44
N SER A 320 12.64 -12.98 6.65
CA SER A 320 12.10 -14.32 6.90
C SER A 320 10.59 -14.35 6.64
N THR A 321 9.85 -13.36 7.13
CA THR A 321 8.40 -13.23 6.89
C THR A 321 8.09 -13.12 5.39
N LEU A 322 8.92 -12.38 4.64
CA LEU A 322 8.81 -12.24 3.17
C LEU A 322 8.99 -13.55 2.39
N LEU A 323 9.48 -14.64 3.02
CA LEU A 323 9.48 -15.98 2.40
C LEU A 323 8.08 -16.62 2.38
N THR A 324 7.12 -16.02 3.08
CA THR A 324 5.71 -16.41 3.23
C THR A 324 4.81 -15.19 2.94
N ASP A 325 3.49 -15.33 3.09
CA ASP A 325 2.52 -14.25 2.81
C ASP A 325 2.06 -13.47 4.05
N GLY A 326 2.76 -13.70 5.18
CA GLY A 326 2.47 -13.13 6.49
C GLY A 326 2.85 -11.66 6.64
N TYR A 327 2.40 -11.10 7.75
CA TYR A 327 2.69 -9.76 8.22
C TYR A 327 3.82 -9.79 9.25
N TYR A 328 4.78 -8.88 9.12
CA TYR A 328 5.87 -8.80 10.07
C TYR A 328 5.58 -7.78 11.19
N SER A 329 5.86 -8.14 12.44
CA SER A 329 5.79 -7.27 13.61
C SER A 329 7.13 -7.25 14.35
N PHE A 330 7.54 -6.07 14.83
CA PHE A 330 8.76 -5.90 15.61
C PHE A 330 8.57 -4.86 16.72
N ASP A 331 8.87 -5.23 17.95
CA ASP A 331 8.66 -4.37 19.11
C ASP A 331 9.70 -4.59 20.23
N ASN A 332 9.46 -3.96 21.38
CA ASN A 332 10.35 -4.08 22.52
C ASN A 332 10.28 -5.46 23.18
N GLY A 333 9.12 -6.11 23.17
CA GLY A 333 8.82 -7.35 23.87
C GLY A 333 7.68 -7.22 24.88
N ASP A 334 7.48 -8.30 25.63
CA ASP A 334 6.26 -8.57 26.42
C ASP A 334 5.99 -7.59 27.57
N ALA A 335 6.95 -6.72 27.92
CA ALA A 335 6.77 -5.77 29.01
C ALA A 335 5.79 -4.65 28.66
N THR A 336 5.69 -4.26 27.38
CA THR A 336 4.96 -3.05 26.98
C THR A 336 4.05 -3.26 25.78
N HIS A 337 4.56 -3.82 24.67
CA HIS A 337 3.92 -3.75 23.34
C HIS A 337 3.34 -2.35 23.07
N ALA A 338 4.17 -1.31 23.20
CA ALA A 338 3.74 0.09 23.11
C ALA A 338 4.62 0.89 22.14
N GLU A 339 5.28 0.20 21.22
CA GLU A 339 6.28 0.77 20.34
C GLU A 339 5.78 0.84 18.90
N ALA A 340 5.74 2.06 18.36
CA ALA A 340 5.53 2.32 16.95
C ALA A 340 6.88 2.47 16.22
N TRP A 341 7.78 1.50 16.38
CA TRP A 341 9.08 1.52 15.71
C TRP A 341 8.93 1.23 14.21
N TYR A 342 9.43 2.16 13.39
CA TYR A 342 9.24 2.12 11.94
C TYR A 342 10.59 2.13 11.23
N TYR A 343 10.72 1.33 10.18
CA TYR A 343 11.99 1.07 9.51
C TYR A 343 11.93 1.41 8.02
N ASP A 344 13.05 1.88 7.46
CA ASP A 344 13.19 2.26 6.05
C ASP A 344 12.77 1.11 5.10
N GLU A 345 12.97 -0.14 5.52
CA GLU A 345 12.55 -1.35 4.80
C GLU A 345 11.04 -1.47 4.62
N TYR A 346 10.22 -0.87 5.50
CA TYR A 346 8.76 -0.97 5.44
C TYR A 346 8.14 -0.09 4.35
N ASP A 347 8.83 0.97 3.91
CA ASP A 347 8.36 1.88 2.85
C ASP A 347 8.63 1.35 1.44
N VAL A 348 9.19 0.13 1.31
CA VAL A 348 9.55 -0.46 0.02
C VAL A 348 8.32 -1.11 -0.62
N VAL A 349 8.11 -0.93 -1.93
CA VAL A 349 7.07 -1.68 -2.66
C VAL A 349 7.68 -2.76 -3.53
N LEU A 350 7.62 -4.01 -3.04
CA LEU A 350 8.12 -5.18 -3.76
C LEU A 350 7.14 -5.67 -4.85
N GLY A 351 5.85 -5.37 -4.71
CA GLY A 351 4.77 -5.87 -5.56
C GLY A 351 4.52 -7.37 -5.37
N ASN A 352 3.80 -7.98 -6.30
CA ASN A 352 3.38 -9.39 -6.18
C ASN A 352 4.57 -10.38 -6.21
N PRO A 353 4.54 -11.47 -5.43
CA PRO A 353 5.53 -12.52 -5.50
C PRO A 353 5.50 -13.19 -6.88
N LYS A 354 6.68 -13.44 -7.48
CA LYS A 354 6.83 -14.14 -8.77
C LYS A 354 6.91 -15.66 -8.60
N SER A 355 7.30 -16.12 -7.42
CA SER A 355 7.40 -17.54 -7.09
C SER A 355 7.32 -17.77 -5.59
N GLU A 356 7.20 -19.04 -5.21
CA GLU A 356 7.54 -19.51 -3.87
C GLU A 356 9.02 -19.21 -3.53
N ALA A 357 9.33 -19.22 -2.23
CA ALA A 357 10.69 -19.07 -1.73
C ALA A 357 11.58 -20.27 -2.13
N LYS A 358 12.84 -19.99 -2.45
CA LYS A 358 13.84 -20.96 -2.92
C LYS A 358 15.05 -20.98 -1.98
N LYS A 359 15.51 -22.18 -1.62
CA LYS A 359 16.72 -22.41 -0.82
C LYS A 359 17.91 -22.61 -1.74
N ASP A 360 19.01 -21.90 -1.48
CA ASP A 360 20.22 -21.96 -2.31
C ASP A 360 19.89 -21.77 -3.81
N PHE A 361 18.85 -20.99 -4.07
CA PHE A 361 18.30 -20.68 -5.40
C PHE A 361 17.68 -21.84 -6.18
N VAL A 362 17.46 -22.98 -5.52
CA VAL A 362 16.75 -24.12 -6.06
C VAL A 362 15.40 -24.26 -5.36
N GLU A 363 14.41 -24.79 -6.08
CA GLU A 363 13.12 -25.12 -5.47
C GLU A 363 13.31 -26.12 -4.33
N HIS A 364 12.69 -25.81 -3.18
CA HIS A 364 12.82 -26.64 -2.00
C HIS A 364 11.49 -26.66 -1.25
N ASN A 365 10.96 -27.85 -1.01
CA ASN A 365 9.62 -28.02 -0.47
C ASN A 365 9.55 -27.90 1.06
N THR A 366 10.69 -27.81 1.74
CA THR A 366 10.75 -27.80 3.21
C THR A 366 11.63 -26.68 3.74
N ILE A 367 11.08 -25.86 4.64
CA ILE A 367 11.84 -24.77 5.25
C ILE A 367 12.87 -25.35 6.23
N SER A 368 14.12 -24.91 6.09
CA SER A 368 15.28 -25.37 6.87
C SER A 368 16.34 -24.27 6.91
N SER A 369 17.31 -24.35 7.83
CA SER A 369 18.44 -23.41 7.84
C SER A 369 19.18 -23.43 6.49
N GLY A 370 19.49 -22.24 5.97
CA GLY A 370 20.10 -22.04 4.65
C GLY A 370 20.04 -20.59 4.20
N VAL A 371 20.50 -20.33 2.98
CA VAL A 371 20.25 -19.06 2.30
C VAL A 371 18.97 -19.20 1.50
N TRP A 372 18.03 -18.28 1.71
CA TRP A 372 16.74 -18.28 1.04
C TRP A 372 16.55 -17.00 0.23
N LYS A 373 15.83 -17.11 -0.89
CA LYS A 373 15.32 -15.95 -1.64
C LYS A 373 13.84 -16.11 -1.95
N ARG A 374 13.12 -14.99 -2.03
CA ARG A 374 11.84 -14.92 -2.72
C ARG A 374 11.83 -13.73 -3.67
N GLU A 375 11.45 -13.97 -4.92
CA GLU A 375 11.40 -12.94 -5.95
C GLU A 375 10.02 -12.30 -6.01
N PHE A 376 10.02 -10.99 -6.19
CA PHE A 376 8.83 -10.17 -6.35
C PHE A 376 8.91 -9.40 -7.67
N ALA A 377 7.78 -8.78 -8.05
CA ALA A 377 7.64 -7.92 -9.23
C ALA A 377 8.82 -6.93 -9.34
N ASN A 378 9.03 -6.16 -8.26
CA ASN A 378 9.93 -5.01 -8.21
C ASN A 378 11.22 -5.27 -7.42
N GLY A 379 11.42 -6.48 -6.88
CA GLY A 379 12.60 -6.76 -6.04
C GLY A 379 12.77 -8.21 -5.63
N VAL A 380 13.60 -8.43 -4.61
CA VAL A 380 13.90 -9.72 -4.01
C VAL A 380 14.14 -9.55 -2.51
N ALA A 381 13.64 -10.49 -1.72
CA ALA A 381 14.01 -10.66 -0.31
C ALA A 381 14.99 -11.83 -0.19
N ILE A 382 16.08 -11.64 0.55
CA ILE A 382 17.12 -12.63 0.78
C ILE A 382 17.35 -12.78 2.28
N VAL A 383 17.43 -14.02 2.75
CA VAL A 383 17.69 -14.36 4.16
C VAL A 383 18.91 -15.27 4.24
N ASN A 384 19.84 -14.98 5.15
CA ASN A 384 20.86 -15.94 5.56
C ASN A 384 20.52 -16.50 6.94
N ALA A 385 19.83 -17.64 6.98
CA ALA A 385 19.48 -18.33 8.22
C ALA A 385 20.56 -19.32 8.68
N THR A 386 21.80 -19.18 8.22
CA THR A 386 22.92 -20.03 8.62
C THR A 386 23.74 -19.40 9.75
N ALA A 387 24.51 -20.21 10.47
CA ALA A 387 25.39 -19.75 11.54
C ALA A 387 26.65 -18.99 11.06
N SER A 388 26.85 -18.86 9.75
CA SER A 388 28.03 -18.19 9.18
C SER A 388 27.66 -17.16 8.12
N PHE A 389 28.60 -16.25 7.90
CA PHE A 389 28.55 -15.30 6.81
C PHE A 389 28.48 -15.98 5.44
N LYS A 390 27.77 -15.37 4.48
CA LYS A 390 27.64 -15.86 3.10
C LYS A 390 27.91 -14.77 2.06
N ASN A 391 28.67 -15.14 1.03
CA ASN A 391 28.72 -14.39 -0.23
C ASN A 391 27.64 -14.97 -1.15
N ILE A 392 26.79 -14.10 -1.68
CA ILE A 392 25.59 -14.49 -2.41
C ILE A 392 25.64 -13.81 -3.77
N ASP A 393 25.68 -14.60 -4.84
CA ASP A 393 25.47 -14.14 -6.21
C ASP A 393 23.97 -13.97 -6.46
N LEU A 394 23.57 -12.83 -7.01
CA LEU A 394 22.18 -12.49 -7.28
C LEU A 394 21.71 -12.95 -8.67
N GLY A 395 22.64 -13.29 -9.56
CA GLY A 395 22.34 -13.65 -10.96
C GLY A 395 21.92 -12.46 -11.83
N GLY A 396 22.14 -11.23 -11.38
CA GLY A 396 21.81 -10.01 -12.09
C GLY A 396 21.96 -8.76 -11.21
N GLU A 397 21.76 -7.59 -11.80
CA GLU A 397 21.85 -6.31 -11.09
C GLU A 397 20.62 -6.06 -10.21
N PHE A 398 20.87 -5.66 -8.97
CA PHE A 398 19.87 -5.15 -8.04
C PHE A 398 20.36 -3.89 -7.34
N GLU A 399 19.43 -3.04 -6.93
CA GLU A 399 19.68 -1.84 -6.16
C GLU A 399 19.40 -2.12 -4.67
N SER A 400 20.38 -1.89 -3.80
CA SER A 400 20.12 -1.81 -2.35
C SER A 400 19.17 -0.66 -2.07
N ILE A 401 18.22 -0.81 -1.14
CA ILE A 401 17.35 0.31 -0.76
C ILE A 401 18.18 1.49 -0.22
N ARG A 402 17.58 2.69 -0.17
CA ARG A 402 18.22 3.89 0.35
C ARG A 402 17.54 4.31 1.65
N GLY A 403 18.25 4.12 2.75
CA GLY A 403 17.74 4.39 4.10
C GLY A 403 18.62 5.37 4.87
N ARG A 404 18.05 5.98 5.92
CA ARG A 404 18.77 6.87 6.84
C ARG A 404 19.16 6.18 8.13
N GLN A 405 18.49 5.08 8.50
CA GLN A 405 18.67 4.39 9.78
C GLN A 405 19.92 3.51 9.79
N ASP A 406 20.15 2.75 8.72
CA ASP A 406 21.36 1.94 8.51
C ASP A 406 21.95 2.20 7.11
N PRO A 407 22.59 3.36 6.89
CA PRO A 407 23.06 3.76 5.57
C PRO A 407 24.24 2.92 5.07
N GLN A 408 24.86 2.07 5.90
CA GLN A 408 25.88 1.12 5.43
C GLN A 408 25.22 -0.03 4.67
N HIS A 409 24.10 -0.54 5.19
CA HIS A 409 23.30 -1.60 4.57
C HIS A 409 22.42 -1.05 3.44
N ASN A 410 21.77 0.09 3.67
CA ASN A 410 20.78 0.75 2.82
C ASN A 410 21.39 1.97 2.10
N ASN A 411 22.42 1.72 1.29
CA ASN A 411 23.23 2.76 0.65
C ASN A 411 22.80 3.16 -0.77
N GLY A 412 21.81 2.48 -1.36
CA GLY A 412 21.43 2.75 -2.75
C GLY A 412 22.45 2.27 -3.79
N ARG A 413 23.34 1.31 -3.51
CA ARG A 413 24.29 0.80 -4.52
C ARG A 413 23.63 -0.24 -5.42
N ILE A 414 23.98 -0.22 -6.71
CA ILE A 414 23.73 -1.33 -7.62
C ILE A 414 24.77 -2.41 -7.36
N VAL A 415 24.31 -3.64 -7.19
CA VAL A 415 25.11 -4.81 -6.82
C VAL A 415 24.64 -6.04 -7.60
N GLU A 416 25.59 -6.90 -7.97
CA GLU A 416 25.31 -8.23 -8.55
C GLU A 416 25.57 -9.36 -7.54
N SER A 417 26.24 -9.03 -6.44
CA SER A 417 26.48 -9.94 -5.32
C SER A 417 26.46 -9.18 -4.00
N ILE A 418 26.11 -9.89 -2.93
CA ILE A 418 26.07 -9.33 -1.58
C ILE A 418 26.85 -10.18 -0.60
N LYS A 419 27.31 -9.50 0.45
CA LYS A 419 27.91 -10.07 1.64
C LYS A 419 26.87 -10.00 2.75
N LEU A 420 26.35 -11.15 3.21
CA LEU A 420 25.28 -11.20 4.21
C LEU A 420 25.74 -11.95 5.47
N ALA A 421 25.63 -11.30 6.63
CA ALA A 421 25.98 -11.90 7.91
C ALA A 421 25.06 -13.08 8.26
N SER A 422 25.43 -13.91 9.24
CA SER A 422 24.53 -14.94 9.78
C SER A 422 23.26 -14.30 10.35
N ASN A 423 22.12 -14.97 10.32
CA ASN A 423 20.85 -14.44 10.85
C ASN A 423 20.64 -12.95 10.49
N ASP A 424 20.76 -12.63 9.21
CA ASP A 424 20.54 -11.29 8.64
C ASP A 424 19.74 -11.43 7.36
N GLY A 425 19.13 -10.32 6.96
CA GLY A 425 18.26 -10.19 5.82
C GLY A 425 18.67 -9.07 4.90
N LYS A 426 18.27 -9.14 3.63
CA LYS A 426 18.35 -8.00 2.73
C LYS A 426 17.16 -7.94 1.77
N ILE A 427 16.58 -6.75 1.65
CA ILE A 427 15.66 -6.38 0.58
C ILE A 427 16.46 -5.65 -0.50
N LEU A 428 16.30 -6.07 -1.75
CA LEU A 428 16.90 -5.43 -2.90
C LEU A 428 15.84 -5.15 -3.96
N LEU A 429 15.92 -3.97 -4.58
CA LEU A 429 15.02 -3.54 -5.63
C LEU A 429 15.61 -3.85 -7.01
N ARG A 430 14.75 -4.08 -7.99
CA ARG A 430 15.17 -4.14 -9.39
C ARG A 430 15.53 -2.73 -9.86
N PRO A 431 16.63 -2.54 -10.60
CA PRO A 431 16.97 -1.25 -11.18
C PRO A 431 15.83 -0.76 -12.07
N LEU A 432 15.54 0.53 -12.01
CA LEU A 432 14.58 1.15 -12.92
C LEU A 432 15.22 1.35 -14.29
N GLY A 433 14.44 1.18 -15.35
CA GLY A 433 14.88 1.35 -16.75
C GLY A 433 13.89 2.07 -17.64
N GLU A 434 12.67 2.28 -17.17
CA GLU A 434 11.57 2.87 -17.93
C GLU A 434 10.90 3.99 -17.13
N VAL A 435 10.31 4.93 -17.87
CA VAL A 435 9.56 6.06 -17.32
C VAL A 435 8.23 6.15 -18.05
N LYS A 436 7.14 6.21 -17.28
CA LYS A 436 5.77 6.32 -17.80
C LYS A 436 5.15 7.67 -17.44
N ASP A 437 4.10 8.03 -18.18
CA ASP A 437 3.25 9.21 -17.96
C ASP A 437 3.91 10.58 -18.14
N VAL A 438 5.20 10.61 -18.50
CA VAL A 438 5.95 11.85 -18.70
C VAL A 438 6.65 11.84 -20.04
N SER A 439 6.76 13.00 -20.65
CA SER A 439 7.46 13.14 -21.93
C SER A 439 8.95 13.39 -21.72
N TYR A 440 9.79 12.64 -22.42
CA TYR A 440 11.24 12.74 -22.35
C TYR A 440 11.90 12.47 -23.71
N ALA A 441 13.13 12.94 -23.88
CA ALA A 441 13.91 12.60 -25.07
C ALA A 441 14.54 11.20 -24.92
N ASN A 442 14.41 10.34 -25.92
CA ASN A 442 14.91 8.98 -25.86
C ASN A 442 16.42 8.94 -25.61
N GLY A 443 16.86 8.32 -24.51
CA GLY A 443 18.24 8.35 -24.01
C GLY A 443 18.52 9.43 -22.96
N ALA A 444 17.50 10.11 -22.44
CA ALA A 444 17.65 11.07 -21.35
C ALA A 444 18.05 10.37 -20.03
N PHE A 445 18.86 11.06 -19.21
CA PHE A 445 19.18 10.59 -17.87
C PHE A 445 18.14 11.07 -16.86
N VAL A 446 17.50 10.11 -16.21
CA VAL A 446 16.43 10.27 -15.23
C VAL A 446 17.04 10.34 -13.83
N ARG A 447 16.51 11.24 -12.98
CA ARG A 447 16.76 11.22 -11.54
C ARG A 447 15.44 11.32 -10.80
N ILE A 448 15.36 10.60 -9.69
CA ILE A 448 14.13 10.36 -8.96
C ILE A 448 14.28 10.87 -7.53
N TYR A 449 13.37 11.73 -7.13
CA TYR A 449 13.32 12.33 -5.82
C TYR A 449 11.90 12.16 -5.26
N SER A 450 11.79 12.03 -3.95
CA SER A 450 10.55 12.35 -3.26
C SER A 450 10.22 13.83 -3.45
N THR A 451 8.97 14.18 -3.19
CA THR A 451 8.44 15.54 -3.36
C THR A 451 8.99 16.55 -2.34
N ASP A 452 9.72 16.09 -1.32
CA ASP A 452 10.52 16.93 -0.41
C ASP A 452 12.00 17.09 -0.85
N GLY A 453 12.37 16.52 -2.00
CA GLY A 453 13.70 16.67 -2.61
C GLY A 453 14.74 15.62 -2.19
N VAL A 454 14.34 14.56 -1.50
CA VAL A 454 15.24 13.47 -1.11
C VAL A 454 15.37 12.50 -2.28
N LYS A 455 16.61 12.15 -2.65
CA LYS A 455 16.84 11.13 -3.68
C LYS A 455 16.24 9.79 -3.21
N LYS A 456 15.32 9.21 -3.99
CA LYS A 456 14.66 7.91 -3.69
C LYS A 456 15.44 6.75 -4.30
N ARG A 457 15.65 6.78 -5.61
CA ARG A 457 16.27 5.71 -6.41
C ARG A 457 17.50 6.20 -7.16
N ASN A 458 18.32 5.30 -7.68
CA ASN A 458 19.37 5.66 -8.61
C ASN A 458 18.81 6.20 -9.93
N GLY A 459 19.57 7.11 -10.52
CA GLY A 459 19.26 7.60 -11.85
C GLY A 459 19.70 6.60 -12.90
N PHE A 460 18.99 6.58 -14.02
CA PHE A 460 19.23 5.68 -15.15
C PHE A 460 19.01 6.42 -16.47
N PHE A 461 19.48 5.84 -17.57
CA PHE A 461 19.14 6.34 -18.91
C PHE A 461 17.85 5.68 -19.37
N ALA A 462 16.79 6.46 -19.60
CA ALA A 462 15.55 5.94 -20.15
C ALA A 462 15.72 5.77 -21.66
N TYR A 463 15.64 4.54 -22.16
CA TYR A 463 15.92 4.23 -23.56
C TYR A 463 14.96 3.19 -24.12
N ASN A 464 14.32 3.53 -25.23
CA ASN A 464 13.56 2.60 -26.06
C ASN A 464 14.38 2.25 -27.31
N GLN A 465 14.66 0.95 -27.50
CA GLN A 465 15.53 0.47 -28.57
C GLN A 465 14.93 0.58 -29.97
N THR A 466 13.60 0.69 -30.10
CA THR A 466 12.90 0.78 -31.38
C THR A 466 12.66 2.20 -31.84
N ILE A 467 12.98 3.20 -30.99
CA ILE A 467 12.82 4.62 -31.27
C ILE A 467 14.21 5.24 -31.41
N LEU A 468 14.37 6.21 -32.32
CA LEU A 468 15.65 6.89 -32.50
C LEU A 468 16.05 7.64 -31.23
N GLY A 469 17.35 7.67 -30.93
CA GLY A 469 17.88 8.47 -29.83
C GLY A 469 17.62 9.95 -30.06
N GLY A 470 17.20 10.67 -29.01
CA GLY A 470 16.84 12.09 -29.08
C GLY A 470 15.41 12.39 -29.49
N THR A 471 14.69 11.45 -30.13
CA THR A 471 13.24 11.60 -30.38
C THR A 471 12.51 11.74 -29.05
N GLN A 472 11.63 12.73 -28.94
CA GLN A 472 10.78 12.88 -27.76
C GLN A 472 9.73 11.77 -27.75
N LEU A 473 9.55 11.08 -26.63
CA LEU A 473 8.51 10.08 -26.45
C LEU A 473 7.78 10.23 -25.12
N LEU A 474 6.65 9.55 -25.01
CA LEU A 474 5.88 9.34 -23.80
C LEU A 474 5.23 7.96 -23.90
N THR A 475 5.29 7.17 -22.83
CA THR A 475 4.63 5.85 -22.74
C THR A 475 3.57 5.89 -21.65
N THR A 476 2.34 5.50 -21.99
CA THR A 476 1.20 5.48 -21.05
C THR A 476 0.02 4.77 -21.70
N ASP A 477 -0.91 4.22 -20.92
CA ASP A 477 -2.22 3.81 -21.43
C ASP A 477 -3.08 5.06 -21.74
N LEU A 478 -3.26 5.36 -23.04
CA LEU A 478 -4.00 6.56 -23.47
C LEU A 478 -5.50 6.29 -23.60
N ASP A 479 -5.91 5.06 -23.91
CA ASP A 479 -7.30 4.70 -24.18
C ASP A 479 -8.01 3.93 -23.06
N GLY A 480 -7.29 3.61 -21.99
CA GLY A 480 -7.81 2.99 -20.77
C GLY A 480 -8.04 1.49 -20.89
N ASP A 481 -7.39 0.83 -21.86
CA ASP A 481 -7.57 -0.61 -22.11
C ASP A 481 -6.62 -1.51 -21.31
N GLY A 482 -5.73 -0.91 -20.51
CA GLY A 482 -4.76 -1.59 -19.66
C GLY A 482 -3.43 -1.90 -20.36
N PHE A 483 -3.25 -1.51 -21.61
CA PHE A 483 -1.99 -1.66 -22.35
C PHE A 483 -1.32 -0.31 -22.58
N ASP A 484 0.01 -0.29 -22.54
CA ASP A 484 0.74 0.95 -22.79
C ASP A 484 0.70 1.34 -24.28
N ASP A 485 0.37 2.60 -24.53
CA ASP A 485 0.51 3.29 -25.79
C ASP A 485 1.77 4.17 -25.81
N VAL A 486 2.16 4.61 -27.01
CA VAL A 486 3.35 5.43 -27.21
C VAL A 486 3.03 6.67 -28.03
N LEU A 487 3.42 7.84 -27.53
CA LEU A 487 3.53 9.05 -28.32
C LEU A 487 4.99 9.28 -28.71
N THR A 488 5.25 9.64 -29.96
CA THR A 488 6.55 10.18 -30.38
C THR A 488 6.38 11.57 -30.98
N ALA A 489 7.34 12.45 -30.73
CA ALA A 489 7.35 13.81 -31.23
C ALA A 489 8.70 14.15 -31.88
N GLU A 490 8.64 14.59 -33.14
CA GLU A 490 9.80 14.94 -33.95
C GLU A 490 9.41 15.97 -35.01
N ASN A 491 10.23 17.01 -35.20
CA ASN A 491 9.99 18.09 -36.18
C ASN A 491 8.58 18.69 -36.07
N GLY A 492 8.09 18.87 -34.84
CA GLY A 492 6.75 19.40 -34.53
C GLY A 492 5.57 18.49 -34.89
N LEU A 493 5.81 17.25 -35.34
CA LEU A 493 4.78 16.24 -35.56
C LEU A 493 4.70 15.32 -34.33
N ILE A 494 3.48 14.94 -33.94
CA ILE A 494 3.25 13.89 -32.94
C ILE A 494 2.63 12.68 -33.63
N LYS A 495 3.18 11.49 -33.38
CA LYS A 495 2.59 10.21 -33.79
C LYS A 495 2.12 9.46 -32.55
N ALA A 496 0.91 8.92 -32.60
CA ALA A 496 0.31 8.13 -31.53
C ALA A 496 0.17 6.67 -31.96
N PHE A 497 0.76 5.76 -31.19
CA PHE A 497 0.77 4.33 -31.42
C PHE A 497 0.02 3.62 -30.31
N SER A 498 -0.99 2.85 -30.68
CA SER A 498 -1.69 1.96 -29.75
C SER A 498 -0.87 0.68 -29.53
N HIS A 499 -0.85 0.17 -28.29
CA HIS A 499 -0.08 -1.02 -27.89
C HIS A 499 1.39 -0.93 -28.33
N GLY A 500 1.95 0.28 -28.20
CA GLY A 500 3.32 0.66 -28.56
C GLY A 500 3.71 0.60 -30.04
N THR A 501 2.93 -0.02 -30.92
CA THR A 501 3.37 -0.34 -32.29
C THR A 501 2.37 0.03 -33.38
N GLN A 502 1.07 0.05 -33.07
CA GLN A 502 0.03 0.28 -34.07
C GLN A 502 -0.24 1.78 -34.23
N LEU A 503 0.25 2.40 -35.32
CA LEU A 503 -0.03 3.81 -35.59
C LEU A 503 -1.55 4.06 -35.71
N ARG A 504 -2.07 4.92 -34.83
CA ARG A 504 -3.49 5.32 -34.79
C ARG A 504 -3.71 6.77 -35.21
N GLY A 505 -2.74 7.65 -34.99
CA GLY A 505 -2.89 9.08 -35.24
C GLY A 505 -1.59 9.78 -35.57
N VAL A 506 -1.69 10.83 -36.39
CA VAL A 506 -0.63 11.80 -36.66
C VAL A 506 -1.20 13.19 -36.44
N MET A 507 -0.55 13.99 -35.60
CA MET A 507 -0.93 15.36 -35.31
C MET A 507 0.17 16.29 -35.80
N GLU A 508 -0.24 17.39 -36.44
CA GLU A 508 0.61 18.53 -36.76
C GLU A 508 0.09 19.74 -35.96
N PRO A 509 0.43 19.87 -34.66
CA PRO A 509 -0.14 20.91 -33.82
C PRO A 509 0.16 22.31 -34.33
N PHE A 510 1.32 22.50 -34.95
CA PHE A 510 1.76 23.83 -35.34
C PHE A 510 2.38 23.75 -36.73
N ILE A 511 1.57 24.02 -37.75
CA ILE A 511 2.01 23.95 -39.16
C ILE A 511 3.31 24.73 -39.35
N GLY A 512 4.32 24.05 -39.90
CA GLY A 512 5.66 24.60 -40.17
C GLY A 512 6.52 24.89 -38.93
N TYR A 513 6.12 24.44 -37.74
CA TYR A 513 6.96 24.49 -36.54
C TYR A 513 7.77 23.20 -36.43
N GLU A 514 9.09 23.33 -36.39
CA GLU A 514 10.00 22.16 -36.29
C GLU A 514 10.68 22.07 -34.90
N GLY A 515 10.30 22.95 -33.96
CA GLY A 515 10.92 23.01 -32.64
C GLY A 515 10.40 21.97 -31.63
N GLU A 516 11.00 21.97 -30.45
CA GLU A 516 10.61 21.10 -29.33
C GLU A 516 9.16 21.39 -28.88
N LEU A 517 8.41 20.32 -28.62
CA LEU A 517 7.05 20.39 -28.12
C LEU A 517 7.03 20.17 -26.60
N SER A 518 6.20 20.93 -25.89
CA SER A 518 5.87 20.66 -24.50
C SER A 518 4.56 19.88 -24.47
N ILE A 519 4.62 18.62 -24.04
CA ILE A 519 3.50 17.67 -24.09
C ILE A 519 3.13 17.27 -22.66
N ALA A 520 1.84 17.37 -22.37
CA ALA A 520 1.22 16.85 -21.15
C ALA A 520 0.02 15.97 -21.51
N ILE A 521 -0.27 15.00 -20.65
CA ILE A 521 -1.42 14.09 -20.77
C ILE A 521 -2.33 14.24 -19.56
N THR A 522 -3.64 14.21 -19.77
CA THR A 522 -4.66 14.18 -18.71
C THR A 522 -6.02 13.87 -19.32
N ASP A 523 -6.95 13.28 -18.58
CA ASP A 523 -8.35 13.23 -19.01
C ASP A 523 -8.95 14.64 -18.92
N PHE A 524 -8.90 15.39 -20.03
CA PHE A 524 -9.22 16.81 -20.05
C PHE A 524 -10.72 17.04 -20.22
N ASN A 525 -11.40 16.15 -20.95
CA ASN A 525 -12.83 16.23 -21.23
C ASN A 525 -13.70 15.36 -20.27
N SER A 526 -13.07 14.60 -19.37
CA SER A 526 -13.71 13.68 -18.42
C SER A 526 -14.44 12.51 -19.09
N ASP A 527 -13.89 11.99 -20.18
CA ASP A 527 -14.42 10.84 -20.92
C ASP A 527 -13.84 9.49 -20.47
N GLY A 528 -12.91 9.50 -19.51
CA GLY A 528 -12.23 8.32 -18.98
C GLY A 528 -10.96 7.93 -19.74
N THR A 529 -10.57 8.68 -20.75
CA THR A 529 -9.33 8.45 -21.53
C THR A 529 -8.41 9.65 -21.47
N LYS A 530 -7.12 9.47 -21.77
CA LYS A 530 -6.15 10.58 -21.67
C LYS A 530 -6.16 11.42 -22.96
N ASP A 531 -6.30 12.73 -22.79
CA ASP A 531 -6.12 13.74 -23.83
C ASP A 531 -4.68 14.26 -23.84
N ILE A 532 -4.27 14.86 -24.95
CA ILE A 532 -2.93 15.38 -25.22
C ILE A 532 -2.99 16.90 -25.29
N VAL A 533 -2.33 17.57 -24.36
CA VAL A 533 -2.14 19.03 -24.37
C VAL A 533 -0.72 19.33 -24.86
N VAL A 534 -0.62 20.11 -25.93
CA VAL A 534 0.66 20.39 -26.59
C VAL A 534 0.90 21.88 -26.78
N GLY A 535 2.11 22.34 -26.46
CA GLY A 535 2.56 23.73 -26.61
C GLY A 535 3.90 23.83 -27.34
N ARG A 536 4.19 25.01 -27.88
CA ARG A 536 5.50 25.31 -28.48
C ARG A 536 6.49 25.73 -27.39
N VAL A 537 7.64 25.07 -27.27
CA VAL A 537 8.69 25.48 -26.31
C VAL A 537 9.35 26.81 -26.72
N SER A 538 9.27 27.16 -28.01
CA SER A 538 9.78 28.41 -28.59
C SER A 538 8.79 29.05 -29.57
N GLY A 539 8.88 30.36 -29.79
CA GLY A 539 8.00 31.07 -30.73
C GLY A 539 6.70 31.55 -30.10
N ALA A 540 5.58 31.41 -30.81
CA ALA A 540 4.28 31.91 -30.33
C ALA A 540 3.80 31.12 -29.08
N PRO A 541 3.30 31.80 -28.03
CA PRO A 541 2.76 31.15 -26.82
C PRO A 541 1.38 30.57 -27.10
N GLU A 542 1.34 29.50 -27.88
CA GLU A 542 0.14 28.80 -28.32
C GLU A 542 0.15 27.36 -27.83
N TYR A 543 -1.03 26.85 -27.51
CA TYR A 543 -1.26 25.45 -27.21
C TYR A 543 -2.50 24.90 -27.92
N ARG A 544 -2.54 23.58 -28.06
CA ARG A 544 -3.65 22.79 -28.63
C ARG A 544 -3.97 21.58 -27.76
N ILE A 545 -5.16 21.03 -27.95
CA ILE A 545 -5.67 19.89 -27.19
C ILE A 545 -6.26 18.89 -28.18
N TYR A 546 -5.80 17.64 -28.06
CA TYR A 546 -6.22 16.52 -28.88
C TYR A 546 -6.73 15.39 -27.99
N GLU A 547 -7.72 14.64 -28.48
CA GLU A 547 -7.98 13.29 -27.99
C GLU A 547 -6.76 12.39 -28.24
N ARG A 548 -6.66 11.28 -27.50
CA ARG A 548 -5.60 10.24 -27.55
C ARG A 548 -5.02 9.87 -28.92
N PHE A 549 -5.81 9.94 -30.00
CA PHE A 549 -5.35 9.62 -31.36
C PHE A 549 -5.51 10.77 -32.38
N GLY A 550 -5.56 12.02 -31.91
CA GLY A 550 -5.32 13.19 -32.75
C GLY A 550 -6.54 13.95 -33.26
N LYS A 551 -7.75 13.64 -32.77
CA LYS A 551 -8.91 14.51 -32.98
C LYS A 551 -8.78 15.75 -32.09
N GLU A 552 -8.67 16.92 -32.69
CA GLU A 552 -8.60 18.19 -31.95
C GLU A 552 -9.94 18.48 -31.24
N ILE A 553 -9.89 18.73 -29.94
CA ILE A 553 -11.07 19.02 -29.10
C ILE A 553 -11.07 20.41 -28.48
N GLY A 554 -9.97 21.16 -28.62
CA GLY A 554 -9.87 22.55 -28.22
C GLY A 554 -9.48 23.44 -29.39
N VAL A 555 -9.94 24.69 -29.41
CA VAL A 555 -9.44 25.69 -30.38
C VAL A 555 -8.04 26.13 -29.96
N VAL A 556 -7.13 26.42 -30.90
CA VAL A 556 -5.85 27.10 -30.65
C VAL A 556 -6.05 28.27 -29.68
N LYS A 557 -5.37 28.21 -28.53
CA LYS A 557 -5.40 29.29 -27.54
C LYS A 557 -4.04 29.92 -27.41
N ARG A 558 -4.00 31.25 -27.51
CA ARG A 558 -2.85 32.04 -27.11
C ARG A 558 -2.88 32.27 -25.61
N VAL A 559 -1.74 32.07 -24.94
CA VAL A 559 -1.63 32.31 -23.50
C VAL A 559 -1.73 33.81 -23.21
N PRO A 560 -2.66 34.23 -22.32
CA PRO A 560 -2.82 35.64 -21.98
C PRO A 560 -1.56 36.23 -21.33
N ASN A 561 -1.19 37.44 -21.74
CA ASN A 561 -0.08 38.22 -21.15
C ASN A 561 1.32 37.58 -21.29
N VAL A 562 1.53 36.75 -22.32
CA VAL A 562 2.85 36.24 -22.72
C VAL A 562 3.30 36.91 -24.03
N PRO A 563 4.53 37.43 -24.14
CA PRO A 563 5.03 38.04 -25.38
C PRO A 563 4.94 37.09 -26.57
N ARG A 564 4.72 37.62 -27.78
CA ARG A 564 4.39 36.83 -28.98
C ARG A 564 5.50 35.90 -29.48
N ASN A 565 6.73 36.08 -29.01
CA ASN A 565 7.91 35.32 -29.42
C ASN A 565 8.47 34.44 -28.29
N ILE A 566 7.69 34.24 -27.22
CA ILE A 566 8.07 33.45 -26.06
C ILE A 566 7.22 32.18 -26.06
N GLY A 567 7.88 31.02 -26.13
CA GLY A 567 7.22 29.73 -26.00
C GLY A 567 6.82 29.42 -24.57
N ILE A 568 6.33 28.20 -24.34
CA ILE A 568 5.69 27.78 -23.10
C ILE A 568 6.07 26.34 -22.73
N ASN A 569 6.09 26.07 -21.42
CA ASN A 569 6.14 24.72 -20.87
C ASN A 569 4.79 24.41 -20.23
N ILE A 570 4.21 23.25 -20.53
CA ILE A 570 2.85 22.85 -20.16
C ILE A 570 2.87 21.68 -19.19
N ALA A 571 1.98 21.75 -18.21
CA ALA A 571 1.47 20.60 -17.47
C ALA A 571 -0.07 20.69 -17.43
N ALA A 572 -0.76 19.58 -17.21
CA ALA A 572 -2.22 19.55 -17.19
C ALA A 572 -2.74 18.51 -16.18
N SER A 573 -3.84 18.83 -15.51
CA SER A 573 -4.57 17.92 -14.61
C SER A 573 -5.99 18.44 -14.42
N GLU A 574 -6.99 17.56 -14.31
CA GLU A 574 -8.39 17.88 -13.97
C GLU A 574 -8.98 19.04 -14.80
N SER A 575 -8.86 18.96 -16.13
CA SER A 575 -9.31 20.01 -17.06
C SER A 575 -8.67 21.41 -16.82
N ARG A 576 -7.53 21.48 -16.12
CA ARG A 576 -6.74 22.70 -15.92
C ARG A 576 -5.43 22.61 -16.68
N ILE A 577 -4.97 23.76 -17.16
CA ILE A 577 -3.70 23.89 -17.90
C ILE A 577 -2.78 24.81 -17.12
N ILE A 578 -1.59 24.29 -16.81
CA ILE A 578 -0.56 24.98 -16.05
C ILE A 578 0.54 25.33 -17.03
N ILE A 579 0.88 26.61 -17.10
CA ILE A 579 1.83 27.13 -18.09
C ILE A 579 2.95 27.87 -17.40
N GLY A 580 4.18 27.40 -17.58
CA GLY A 580 5.39 28.16 -17.31
C GLY A 580 5.83 28.94 -18.55
N THR A 581 6.09 30.24 -18.40
CA THR A 581 6.65 31.03 -19.51
C THR A 581 8.04 30.52 -19.90
N GLY A 582 8.29 30.40 -21.20
CA GLY A 582 9.59 30.01 -21.74
C GLY A 582 10.69 31.07 -21.58
N LYS A 583 11.88 30.72 -22.08
CA LYS A 583 13.09 31.56 -22.03
C LYS A 583 12.85 32.95 -22.66
N GLY A 584 13.36 33.99 -22.00
CA GLY A 584 13.33 35.37 -22.49
C GLY A 584 12.24 36.26 -21.86
N ALA A 585 11.28 35.68 -21.14
CA ALA A 585 10.24 36.42 -20.42
C ALA A 585 10.47 36.43 -18.90
N ILE A 586 9.69 37.26 -18.20
CA ILE A 586 9.54 37.16 -16.74
C ILE A 586 9.01 35.75 -16.41
N PRO A 587 9.62 35.03 -15.46
CA PRO A 587 9.31 33.63 -15.18
C PRO A 587 7.97 33.56 -14.46
N ARG A 588 6.88 33.46 -15.21
CA ARG A 588 5.51 33.48 -14.69
C ARG A 588 4.87 32.12 -14.89
N VAL A 589 4.11 31.69 -13.89
CA VAL A 589 3.19 30.54 -14.00
C VAL A 589 1.78 31.09 -14.22
N HIS A 590 1.05 30.47 -15.14
CA HIS A 590 -0.36 30.74 -15.41
C HIS A 590 -1.15 29.45 -15.17
N VAL A 591 -2.27 29.57 -14.46
CA VAL A 591 -3.25 28.49 -14.31
C VAL A 591 -4.48 28.89 -15.12
N LEU A 592 -4.84 28.07 -16.10
CA LEU A 592 -5.96 28.30 -17.00
C LEU A 592 -7.07 27.27 -16.75
N ASP A 593 -8.31 27.70 -16.94
CA ASP A 593 -9.47 26.81 -16.98
C ASP A 593 -9.56 26.04 -18.31
N LYS A 594 -10.54 25.15 -18.42
CA LYS A 594 -10.80 24.35 -19.62
C LYS A 594 -11.06 25.16 -20.90
N ASN A 595 -11.43 26.43 -20.77
CA ASN A 595 -11.71 27.34 -21.88
C ASN A 595 -10.50 28.20 -22.28
N GLY A 596 -9.40 28.11 -21.52
CA GLY A 596 -8.19 28.92 -21.65
C GLY A 596 -8.24 30.27 -20.92
N SER A 597 -9.26 30.50 -20.09
CA SER A 597 -9.33 31.69 -19.26
C SER A 597 -8.37 31.57 -18.07
N ARG A 598 -7.64 32.64 -17.78
CA ARG A 598 -6.69 32.64 -16.66
C ARG A 598 -7.44 32.72 -15.32
N ILE A 599 -7.19 31.74 -14.46
CA ILE A 599 -7.66 31.68 -13.08
C ILE A 599 -6.66 32.40 -12.15
N HIS A 600 -5.40 31.95 -12.17
CA HIS A 600 -4.32 32.49 -11.32
C HIS A 600 -3.04 32.74 -12.13
N SER A 601 -2.17 33.61 -11.63
CA SER A 601 -0.78 33.68 -12.09
C SER A 601 0.13 34.33 -11.07
N TRP A 602 1.37 33.85 -10.98
CA TRP A 602 2.40 34.38 -10.08
C TRP A 602 3.79 34.20 -10.68
N ILE A 603 4.80 34.76 -10.03
CA ILE A 603 6.20 34.69 -10.45
C ILE A 603 6.94 33.81 -9.43
N PRO A 604 7.23 32.52 -9.70
CA PRO A 604 7.88 31.61 -8.74
C PRO A 604 9.33 31.98 -8.40
N TYR A 605 10.02 32.68 -9.30
CA TYR A 605 11.42 33.05 -9.16
C TYR A 605 11.61 34.57 -9.28
N THR A 606 12.83 35.07 -9.08
CA THR A 606 13.10 36.51 -9.21
C THR A 606 12.63 37.06 -10.56
N ARG A 607 12.01 38.25 -10.55
CA ARG A 607 11.49 38.92 -11.76
C ARG A 607 12.57 39.29 -12.79
N TYR A 608 13.85 39.15 -12.44
CA TYR A 608 15.00 39.41 -13.32
C TYR A 608 15.51 38.14 -14.00
N PHE A 609 15.14 36.96 -13.52
CA PHE A 609 15.48 35.70 -14.17
C PHE A 609 14.79 35.60 -15.53
N ARG A 610 15.46 35.04 -16.54
CA ARG A 610 14.95 34.95 -17.92
C ARG A 610 15.10 33.55 -18.51
N GLY A 611 15.44 32.56 -17.70
CA GLY A 611 15.66 31.19 -18.15
C GLY A 611 14.41 30.41 -18.52
N GLY A 612 13.23 30.93 -18.16
CA GLY A 612 11.95 30.23 -18.29
C GLY A 612 11.63 29.35 -17.08
N VAL A 613 10.43 28.79 -17.06
CA VAL A 613 9.93 27.95 -15.95
C VAL A 613 9.40 26.64 -16.51
N TYR A 614 9.91 25.52 -16.04
CA TYR A 614 9.31 24.20 -16.24
C TYR A 614 8.25 23.97 -15.16
N VAL A 615 7.19 23.26 -15.50
CA VAL A 615 6.04 23.03 -14.61
C VAL A 615 5.65 21.56 -14.63
N ALA A 616 5.23 21.06 -13.46
CA ALA A 616 4.53 19.79 -13.29
C ALA A 616 3.34 20.02 -12.34
N VAL A 617 2.34 19.16 -12.41
CA VAL A 617 1.14 19.24 -11.59
C VAL A 617 0.71 17.83 -11.17
N GLY A 618 0.30 17.68 -9.92
CA GLY A 618 -0.15 16.39 -9.37
C GLY A 618 -0.40 16.50 -7.87
N ASN A 619 -1.14 15.54 -7.32
CA ASN A 619 -1.43 15.46 -5.91
C ASN A 619 -0.25 14.81 -5.19
N ILE A 620 0.44 15.57 -4.33
CA ILE A 620 1.65 15.09 -3.65
C ILE A 620 1.53 15.05 -2.14
N ASP A 621 0.40 15.49 -1.59
CA ASP A 621 0.10 15.46 -0.15
C ASP A 621 -1.24 14.80 0.19
N ASP A 622 -1.78 14.03 -0.76
CA ASP A 622 -3.03 13.25 -0.67
C ASP A 622 -4.25 14.09 -0.25
N ASP A 623 -4.25 15.38 -0.58
CA ASP A 623 -5.39 16.27 -0.38
C ASP A 623 -6.34 16.26 -1.59
N VAL A 624 -7.39 17.09 -1.59
CA VAL A 624 -8.38 17.12 -2.69
C VAL A 624 -7.94 17.99 -3.87
N SER A 625 -6.73 18.52 -3.88
CA SER A 625 -6.22 19.55 -4.78
C SER A 625 -4.79 19.27 -5.21
N ASN A 626 -4.54 19.28 -6.51
CA ASN A 626 -3.18 19.10 -7.02
C ASN A 626 -2.25 20.28 -6.68
N GLU A 627 -0.98 19.98 -6.40
CA GLU A 627 0.11 20.94 -6.29
C GLU A 627 0.71 21.27 -7.65
N ILE A 628 1.37 22.41 -7.72
CA ILE A 628 2.13 22.87 -8.88
C ILE A 628 3.60 22.94 -8.50
N ILE A 629 4.42 22.13 -9.16
CA ILE A 629 5.86 22.12 -9.01
C ILE A 629 6.48 22.93 -10.14
N THR A 630 7.43 23.79 -9.81
CA THR A 630 8.19 24.58 -10.79
C THR A 630 9.66 24.25 -10.72
N GLY A 631 10.32 24.20 -11.88
CA GLY A 631 11.78 24.13 -12.03
C GLY A 631 12.30 25.33 -12.81
N THR A 632 13.45 25.87 -12.42
CA THR A 632 14.14 26.92 -13.18
C THR A 632 14.65 26.40 -14.52
N GLY A 633 14.50 27.19 -15.59
CA GLY A 633 15.15 26.94 -16.88
C GLY A 633 16.64 27.33 -16.93
N ILE A 634 17.18 27.44 -18.15
CA ILE A 634 18.59 27.72 -18.40
C ILE A 634 19.07 29.05 -17.76
N GLY A 635 20.26 29.04 -17.17
CA GLY A 635 20.81 30.16 -16.40
C GLY A 635 20.41 30.16 -14.92
N GLY A 636 19.49 29.27 -14.51
CA GLY A 636 19.18 29.01 -13.11
C GLY A 636 19.85 27.72 -12.61
N GLY A 637 20.02 27.60 -11.29
CA GLY A 637 20.39 26.34 -10.63
C GLY A 637 19.32 25.25 -10.83
N PRO A 638 19.48 24.03 -10.31
CA PRO A 638 18.40 23.03 -10.28
C PRO A 638 17.39 23.33 -9.16
N HIS A 639 16.79 24.53 -9.19
CA HIS A 639 15.93 25.05 -8.12
C HIS A 639 14.48 24.65 -8.35
N VAL A 640 13.94 23.88 -7.42
CA VAL A 640 12.55 23.41 -7.42
C VAL A 640 11.75 24.19 -6.39
N LYS A 641 10.52 24.57 -6.74
CA LYS A 641 9.54 25.14 -5.80
C LYS A 641 8.19 24.45 -5.95
N ILE A 642 7.46 24.35 -4.84
CA ILE A 642 6.14 23.74 -4.76
C ILE A 642 5.14 24.80 -4.32
N PHE A 643 4.00 24.83 -5.00
CA PHE A 643 2.89 25.72 -4.72
C PHE A 643 1.58 24.92 -4.67
N SER A 644 0.61 25.40 -3.90
CA SER A 644 -0.79 24.98 -4.07
C SER A 644 -1.34 25.37 -5.45
N ASN A 645 -2.49 24.82 -5.82
CA ASN A 645 -3.21 25.19 -7.06
C ASN A 645 -3.57 26.69 -7.18
N THR A 646 -3.54 27.47 -6.09
CA THR A 646 -3.78 28.92 -6.08
C THR A 646 -2.50 29.76 -6.17
N GLY A 647 -1.32 29.12 -6.15
CA GLY A 647 -0.03 29.79 -6.17
C GLY A 647 0.53 30.15 -4.79
N THR A 648 -0.08 29.67 -3.70
CA THR A 648 0.51 29.79 -2.35
C THR A 648 1.72 28.89 -2.23
N PHE A 649 2.86 29.44 -1.82
CA PHE A 649 4.13 28.72 -1.64
C PHE A 649 4.03 27.65 -0.54
N LYS A 650 4.52 26.44 -0.83
CA LYS A 650 4.60 25.32 0.11
C LYS A 650 6.05 24.96 0.48
N ASN A 651 6.95 24.81 -0.50
CA ASN A 651 8.32 24.35 -0.26
C ASN A 651 9.32 24.77 -1.37
N GLU A 652 10.61 24.78 -1.07
CA GLU A 652 11.69 24.91 -2.08
C GLU A 652 12.96 24.15 -1.71
N TYR A 653 13.66 23.64 -2.73
CA TYR A 653 14.92 22.91 -2.57
C TYR A 653 15.70 22.84 -3.90
N PHE A 654 16.95 22.37 -3.83
CA PHE A 654 17.79 22.14 -5.01
C PHE A 654 17.99 20.64 -5.24
N VAL A 655 17.77 20.19 -6.47
CA VAL A 655 17.97 18.80 -6.88
C VAL A 655 19.30 18.65 -7.62
N GLY A 656 20.38 18.44 -6.85
CA GLY A 656 21.75 18.36 -7.36
C GLY A 656 22.60 19.60 -7.07
N SER A 657 23.70 19.76 -7.79
CA SER A 657 24.67 20.85 -7.53
C SER A 657 24.10 22.22 -7.88
N ILE A 658 24.14 23.14 -6.91
CA ILE A 658 23.72 24.54 -7.09
C ILE A 658 24.57 25.31 -8.12
N HIS A 659 25.76 24.81 -8.44
CA HIS A 659 26.65 25.41 -9.45
C HIS A 659 26.29 25.02 -10.88
N ASN A 660 25.33 24.10 -11.08
CA ASN A 660 24.84 23.75 -12.40
C ASN A 660 23.79 24.76 -12.86
N SER A 661 24.15 25.64 -13.80
CA SER A 661 23.25 26.66 -14.36
C SER A 661 22.40 26.18 -15.54
N ARG A 662 22.21 24.86 -15.73
CA ARG A 662 21.37 24.30 -16.82
C ARG A 662 19.88 24.27 -16.47
N GLY A 663 19.50 24.62 -15.25
CA GLY A 663 18.13 24.49 -14.78
C GLY A 663 17.75 23.04 -14.48
N VAL A 664 16.44 22.80 -14.29
CA VAL A 664 15.87 21.47 -14.03
C VAL A 664 14.48 21.34 -14.66
N LYS A 665 14.32 20.40 -15.60
CA LYS A 665 13.01 19.95 -16.07
C LYS A 665 12.39 19.09 -14.97
N VAL A 666 11.13 19.38 -14.61
CA VAL A 666 10.40 18.71 -13.53
C VAL A 666 9.19 18.00 -14.10
N HIS A 667 8.97 16.78 -13.64
CA HIS A 667 7.80 15.96 -13.97
C HIS A 667 7.36 15.20 -12.72
N LEU A 668 6.14 14.70 -12.72
CA LEU A 668 5.59 13.85 -11.66
C LEU A 668 5.10 12.54 -12.27
N SER A 669 5.45 11.43 -11.64
CA SER A 669 4.97 10.08 -11.98
C SER A 669 5.22 9.17 -10.78
N ASP A 670 4.34 8.20 -10.56
CA ASP A 670 4.57 7.11 -9.61
C ASP A 670 5.50 6.09 -10.28
N ILE A 671 6.80 6.21 -10.02
CA ILE A 671 7.83 5.42 -10.71
C ILE A 671 8.28 4.21 -9.91
N ASP A 672 8.04 4.20 -8.59
CA ASP A 672 8.34 3.07 -7.72
C ASP A 672 7.11 2.24 -7.33
N SER A 673 5.93 2.60 -7.87
CA SER A 673 4.64 1.92 -7.68
C SER A 673 4.16 1.94 -6.23
N ASP A 674 4.50 2.99 -5.48
CA ASP A 674 4.05 3.18 -4.10
C ASP A 674 2.73 3.96 -3.97
N ASN A 675 2.06 4.21 -5.10
CA ASN A 675 0.87 5.04 -5.25
C ASN A 675 1.07 6.52 -4.86
N LYS A 676 2.33 6.96 -4.71
CA LYS A 676 2.67 8.37 -4.53
C LYS A 676 3.47 8.84 -5.74
N LEU A 677 3.38 10.14 -6.01
CA LEU A 677 4.11 10.72 -7.13
C LEU A 677 5.54 11.07 -6.71
N GLU A 678 6.51 10.61 -7.49
CA GLU A 678 7.89 11.07 -7.41
C GLU A 678 8.12 12.30 -8.27
N LEU A 679 9.01 13.18 -7.80
CA LEU A 679 9.63 14.18 -8.64
C LEU A 679 10.67 13.53 -9.55
N ILE A 680 10.38 13.52 -10.84
CA ILE A 680 11.30 13.11 -11.89
C ILE A 680 11.98 14.34 -12.48
N THR A 681 13.31 14.27 -12.58
CA THR A 681 14.09 15.27 -13.30
C THR A 681 14.90 14.63 -14.42
N LEU A 682 14.96 15.30 -15.56
CA LEU A 682 15.55 14.78 -16.79
C LEU A 682 16.76 15.62 -17.18
N SER A 683 17.79 14.99 -17.74
CA SER A 683 18.88 15.72 -18.39
C SER A 683 18.36 16.49 -19.61
N ASN A 684 18.89 17.69 -19.82
CA ASN A 684 18.63 18.47 -21.03
C ASN A 684 19.43 17.94 -22.24
N ASP A 685 20.49 17.17 -22.00
CA ASP A 685 21.35 16.58 -23.03
C ASP A 685 21.17 15.06 -23.04
N VAL A 686 21.06 14.49 -24.23
CA VAL A 686 20.94 13.06 -24.50
C VAL A 686 22.30 12.53 -24.93
N PHE A 687 22.72 11.37 -24.43
CA PHE A 687 23.85 10.66 -25.01
C PHE A 687 23.39 10.03 -26.33
N THR A 688 23.64 10.69 -27.46
CA THR A 688 23.47 10.06 -28.76
C THR A 688 24.71 9.21 -29.05
N ARG A 689 24.53 7.96 -29.49
CA ARG A 689 25.60 7.28 -30.23
C ARG A 689 25.86 8.17 -31.45
N ALA A 690 27.09 8.67 -31.59
CA ALA A 690 27.51 9.31 -32.82
C ALA A 690 27.16 8.36 -33.97
N SER A 691 26.31 8.80 -34.89
CA SER A 691 26.05 8.11 -36.14
C SER A 691 27.40 7.87 -36.82
N GLN A 692 27.77 6.60 -37.02
CA GLN A 692 28.85 6.26 -37.94
C GLN A 692 28.40 6.49 -39.38
#